data_AF-A0A7C8DM51-F1
#
_entry.id   AF-A0A7C8DM51-F1
#
_cell.length_a   1.000
_cell.length_b   1.000
_cell.length_c   1.000
_cell.angle_alpha   90.00
_cell.angle_beta   90.00
_cell.angle_gamma   90.00
#
_symmetry.space_group_name_H-M   'P 1'
#
loop_
_entity.id
_entity.type
_entity.pdbx_description
1 polymer ?
#
loop_
_entity_poly.entity_id
_entity_poly.type
_entity_poly.pdbx_seq_one_letter_code
_entity_poly.pdbx_strand_id
1 'polypeptide(L)'
;MAGLSMWIAVHDLEADQSDLLRGMGKTNWGGWPSPVLPIGKWSFPIGFTEEGYGSTIPVISASHVGRGRMLGYGHESWVDGAGVKETEFSLRAVEWVCGQNADVGLAYGAGYDDFEDELQGEGHTVHLSVTPADLSGIDCLLDEFWNGHDDTDNQNLVDFMLAGGGLIMGGHAWYWSYSNSDVSHNYPGNKIAKTTGLFVSHAWGYNSIDFRVAPHELTRPQAAIDAIRADRIDNQTLSVADATIADATLSSCTGVVALDFHDFWGPLRETVNTTGWTIIQYGTLWQNVGYNLGEDPVADTLLRVETALTQGLPANELPAHPSHAEFPGEVPANATRITRTMSIDGNQSGLPGNFGYSGARSHIRMTTGLYAAPGEVVTVSLPSGIVDSGTYVLVGAHSDSLWGKSQLHRHPQIVRWWYVDNTTMEVGNAFGGPIYIGIEAGSTLGNFDITISNAVKAPRYIHGETDIFQWQQQYRHDPAPWAEIGSGQFILTVPSYEIRDLDNPQDLMDWWDEALGMEHEIYGYTPWPRVERAVFDAQISVGWMHSGYPFMAHDLSVAGVVDVSYMSENGDWGMFHELGHNHQWMPSTLPGTTETGCNFASVYLMEELVNPPNLRPADPQRAYFEDGSNISNWSTWVALDTFLVIKEEWGWAPITEALAVYYTLPAAEVPSGGTEEFNAWVLHLSNTTGYNLAPYHAAWGFPLTQATYDALAHLPVWVDDPLRGDFYVYDAILRNLSATNVTSSTADVTWDVYDNGTNTTLTVYYGQTDMGNNSQLWSYSVSAGTPQVGPGSAGISFADDTTYYVRIMASNEEGEAWFGPISVTPN
;
A
#
# COMPACT_ATOMS: atom_id res chain seq x y z
N MET A 1 -68.09 14.43 2.33
CA MET A 1 -67.35 13.16 2.25
C MET A 1 -66.30 13.33 1.17
N ALA A 2 -65.06 13.62 1.55
CA ALA A 2 -63.95 13.61 0.60
C ALA A 2 -63.72 12.15 0.21
N GLY A 3 -63.87 11.83 -1.08
CA GLY A 3 -63.60 10.49 -1.58
C GLY A 3 -62.13 10.16 -1.37
N LEU A 4 -61.84 9.05 -0.71
CA LEU A 4 -60.50 8.48 -0.69
C LEU A 4 -60.12 8.15 -2.14
N SER A 5 -59.19 8.93 -2.71
CA SER A 5 -58.54 8.56 -3.97
C SER A 5 -57.57 7.43 -3.66
N MET A 6 -57.89 6.24 -4.12
CA MET A 6 -57.01 5.08 -4.05
C MET A 6 -56.26 4.98 -5.37
N TRP A 7 -54.94 5.04 -5.31
CA TRP A 7 -54.07 4.75 -6.46
C TRP A 7 -53.36 3.42 -6.22
N ILE A 8 -53.16 2.66 -7.30
CA ILE A 8 -52.44 1.39 -7.31
C ILE A 8 -51.34 1.55 -8.35
N ALA A 9 -50.10 1.30 -7.96
CA ALA A 9 -48.98 1.16 -8.87
C ALA A 9 -48.58 -0.31 -8.96
N VAL A 10 -48.24 -0.77 -10.17
CA VAL A 10 -47.67 -2.09 -10.43
C VAL A 10 -46.28 -1.85 -10.96
N HIS A 11 -45.27 -2.32 -10.22
CA HIS A 11 -43.86 -2.21 -10.60
C HIS A 11 -43.40 -3.56 -11.13
N ASP A 12 -42.98 -3.61 -12.39
CA ASP A 12 -42.39 -4.78 -13.03
C ASP A 12 -40.95 -4.43 -13.41
N LEU A 13 -40.05 -4.61 -12.44
CA LEU A 13 -38.67 -4.16 -12.56
C LEU A 13 -37.90 -4.91 -13.67
N GLU A 14 -38.27 -6.17 -13.95
CA GLU A 14 -37.66 -6.94 -15.03
C GLU A 14 -38.09 -6.42 -16.41
N ALA A 15 -39.38 -6.05 -16.54
CA ALA A 15 -39.86 -5.38 -17.74
C ALA A 15 -39.23 -3.99 -17.92
N ASP A 16 -39.10 -3.21 -16.84
CA ASP A 16 -38.44 -1.90 -16.86
C ASP A 16 -36.96 -2.03 -17.29
N GLN A 17 -36.23 -2.99 -16.73
CA GLN A 17 -34.85 -3.31 -17.15
C GLN A 17 -34.80 -3.68 -18.63
N SER A 18 -35.68 -4.57 -19.08
CA SER A 18 -35.71 -5.03 -20.47
C SER A 18 -36.00 -3.90 -21.45
N ASP A 19 -36.84 -2.94 -21.07
CA ASP A 19 -37.14 -1.77 -21.90
C ASP A 19 -35.92 -0.84 -22.00
N LEU A 20 -35.32 -0.48 -20.85
CA LEU A 20 -34.13 0.37 -20.80
C LEU A 20 -32.94 -0.24 -21.56
N LEU A 21 -32.77 -1.57 -21.50
CA LEU A 21 -31.67 -2.30 -22.15
C LEU A 21 -31.92 -2.62 -23.63
N ARG A 22 -33.11 -2.31 -24.18
CA ARG A 22 -33.52 -2.74 -25.51
C ARG A 22 -32.52 -2.31 -26.60
N GLY A 23 -31.96 -3.26 -27.35
CA GLY A 23 -31.03 -2.95 -28.44
C GLY A 23 -29.65 -2.44 -27.98
N MET A 24 -29.40 -2.40 -26.67
CA MET A 24 -28.09 -2.05 -26.13
C MET A 24 -27.11 -3.22 -26.30
N GLY A 25 -25.83 -2.86 -26.37
CA GLY A 25 -24.72 -3.80 -26.33
C GLY A 25 -23.67 -3.31 -25.34
N LYS A 26 -22.42 -3.70 -25.55
CA LYS A 26 -21.31 -3.05 -24.86
C LYS A 26 -21.18 -1.60 -25.32
N THR A 27 -20.96 -0.71 -24.37
CA THR A 27 -20.78 0.73 -24.59
C THR A 27 -19.57 1.20 -23.80
N ASN A 28 -18.96 2.30 -24.24
CA ASN A 28 -17.83 2.90 -23.54
C ASN A 28 -18.11 4.39 -23.38
N TRP A 29 -18.22 4.81 -22.13
CA TRP A 29 -18.59 6.16 -21.76
C TRP A 29 -17.34 7.00 -21.44
N GLY A 30 -17.43 8.33 -21.56
CA GLY A 30 -16.32 9.21 -21.17
C GLY A 30 -16.29 9.44 -19.66
N GLY A 31 -15.12 9.46 -19.01
CA GLY A 31 -14.99 9.69 -17.56
C GLY A 31 -15.18 8.44 -16.69
N TRP A 32 -14.81 8.51 -15.41
CA TRP A 32 -14.89 7.37 -14.48
C TRP A 32 -16.07 7.52 -13.52
N PRO A 33 -17.03 6.58 -13.52
CA PRO A 33 -18.22 6.69 -12.69
C PRO A 33 -17.95 6.30 -11.22
N SER A 34 -18.82 6.78 -10.34
CA SER A 34 -19.10 6.14 -9.06
C SER A 34 -20.18 5.05 -9.21
N PRO A 35 -20.16 3.99 -8.38
CA PRO A 35 -21.28 3.07 -8.30
C PRO A 35 -22.55 3.78 -7.80
N VAL A 36 -23.68 3.47 -8.43
CA VAL A 36 -25.03 3.91 -8.01
C VAL A 36 -25.75 2.68 -7.49
N LEU A 37 -25.67 2.44 -6.19
CA LEU A 37 -26.19 1.25 -5.51
C LEU A 37 -27.72 1.35 -5.32
N PRO A 38 -28.52 0.43 -5.87
CA PRO A 38 -29.98 0.47 -5.78
C PRO A 38 -30.49 -0.15 -4.47
N ILE A 39 -30.20 0.47 -3.33
CA ILE A 39 -30.51 -0.04 -1.99
C ILE A 39 -32.00 -0.02 -1.61
N GLY A 40 -32.83 0.73 -2.33
CA GLY A 40 -34.26 0.83 -2.09
C GLY A 40 -35.05 -0.40 -2.53
N LYS A 41 -36.25 -0.53 -1.98
CA LYS A 41 -37.16 -1.64 -2.28
C LYS A 41 -37.54 -1.76 -3.75
N TRP A 42 -37.73 -0.62 -4.42
CA TRP A 42 -38.18 -0.56 -5.82
C TRP A 42 -37.08 -0.10 -6.78
N SER A 43 -35.83 -0.09 -6.31
CA SER A 43 -34.67 0.24 -7.13
C SER A 43 -34.02 -1.01 -7.71
N PHE A 44 -33.38 -0.84 -8.85
CA PHE A 44 -32.76 -1.93 -9.61
C PHE A 44 -31.59 -1.42 -10.45
N PRO A 45 -30.56 -2.25 -10.67
CA PRO A 45 -29.43 -1.87 -11.52
C PRO A 45 -29.80 -1.95 -13.00
N ILE A 46 -29.11 -1.16 -13.82
CA ILE A 46 -29.23 -1.18 -15.29
C ILE A 46 -27.91 -1.56 -15.94
N GLY A 47 -26.82 -0.86 -15.58
CA GLY A 47 -25.51 -1.03 -16.22
C GLY A 47 -24.42 -1.37 -15.22
N PHE A 48 -23.63 -2.41 -15.54
CA PHE A 48 -22.47 -2.83 -14.75
C PHE A 48 -21.18 -2.51 -15.48
N THR A 49 -20.16 -2.18 -14.69
CA THR A 49 -18.80 -2.03 -15.19
C THR A 49 -18.16 -3.40 -15.51
N GLU A 50 -17.37 -3.48 -16.59
CA GLU A 50 -16.71 -4.74 -17.02
C GLU A 50 -15.31 -4.97 -16.39
N GLU A 51 -14.70 -3.95 -15.82
CA GLU A 51 -13.33 -3.98 -15.27
C GLU A 51 -13.29 -3.43 -13.84
N GLY A 52 -12.27 -3.79 -13.03
CA GLY A 52 -12.12 -3.32 -11.64
C GLY A 52 -12.48 -4.33 -10.56
N TYR A 53 -12.97 -3.85 -9.40
CA TYR A 53 -13.30 -4.63 -8.19
C TYR A 53 -14.42 -5.69 -8.37
N GLY A 54 -14.88 -5.94 -9.59
CA GLY A 54 -15.83 -7.00 -9.95
C GLY A 54 -16.75 -6.59 -11.10
N SER A 55 -17.19 -7.54 -11.93
CA SER A 55 -18.10 -7.34 -13.06
C SER A 55 -19.58 -7.14 -12.65
N THR A 56 -19.84 -6.78 -11.39
CA THR A 56 -21.17 -6.73 -10.77
C THR A 56 -21.43 -5.41 -10.05
N ILE A 57 -20.60 -4.39 -10.27
CA ILE A 57 -20.75 -3.07 -9.65
C ILE A 57 -21.68 -2.21 -10.52
N PRO A 58 -22.89 -1.83 -10.04
CA PRO A 58 -23.82 -1.05 -10.84
C PRO A 58 -23.39 0.42 -10.85
N VAL A 59 -23.25 1.00 -12.03
CA VAL A 59 -22.90 2.42 -12.23
C VAL A 59 -24.02 3.22 -12.87
N ILE A 60 -25.09 2.53 -13.29
CA ILE A 60 -26.36 3.12 -13.69
C ILE A 60 -27.45 2.29 -13.02
N SER A 61 -28.33 2.96 -12.28
CA SER A 61 -29.43 2.33 -11.55
C SER A 61 -30.69 3.18 -11.65
N ALA A 62 -31.84 2.54 -11.51
CA ALA A 62 -33.15 3.17 -11.60
C ALA A 62 -34.03 2.81 -10.41
N SER A 63 -35.08 3.59 -10.17
CA SER A 63 -36.00 3.39 -9.05
C SER A 63 -37.40 3.94 -9.34
N HIS A 64 -38.42 3.30 -8.79
CA HIS A 64 -39.74 3.92 -8.64
C HIS A 64 -39.81 4.66 -7.29
N VAL A 65 -40.17 5.95 -7.33
CA VAL A 65 -40.18 6.84 -6.15
C VAL A 65 -41.58 7.40 -5.96
N GLY A 66 -42.36 6.79 -5.06
CA GLY A 66 -43.76 7.14 -4.87
C GLY A 66 -44.58 6.89 -6.15
N ARG A 67 -45.04 7.98 -6.79
CA ARG A 67 -45.77 7.90 -8.07
C ARG A 67 -44.88 8.16 -9.29
N GLY A 68 -43.66 8.67 -9.06
CA GLY A 68 -42.68 9.02 -10.07
C GLY A 68 -41.58 7.98 -10.23
N ARG A 69 -40.54 8.35 -10.97
CA ARG A 69 -39.40 7.50 -11.33
C ARG A 69 -38.10 8.27 -11.24
N MET A 70 -37.01 7.56 -10.98
CA MET A 70 -35.67 8.11 -10.98
C MET A 70 -34.70 7.21 -11.75
N LEU A 71 -33.75 7.81 -12.47
CA LEU A 71 -32.58 7.13 -13.00
C LEU A 71 -31.31 7.90 -12.62
N GLY A 72 -30.30 7.18 -12.11
CA GLY A 72 -29.03 7.73 -11.67
C GLY A 72 -27.87 7.22 -12.52
N TYR A 73 -27.01 8.13 -12.96
CA TYR A 73 -25.72 7.86 -13.59
C TYR A 73 -24.58 8.12 -12.62
N GLY A 74 -23.61 7.21 -12.61
CA GLY A 74 -22.40 7.34 -11.80
C GLY A 74 -21.48 8.49 -12.19
N HIS A 75 -21.77 9.20 -13.29
CA HIS A 75 -21.00 10.35 -13.77
C HIS A 75 -21.95 11.36 -14.43
N GLU A 76 -21.70 12.64 -14.23
CA GLU A 76 -22.56 13.75 -14.67
C GLU A 76 -22.64 13.84 -16.19
N SER A 77 -21.52 13.64 -16.89
CA SER A 77 -21.43 13.70 -18.36
C SER A 77 -22.06 12.50 -19.08
N TRP A 78 -22.81 11.64 -18.38
CA TRP A 78 -23.50 10.48 -18.97
C TRP A 78 -24.99 10.75 -19.16
N VAL A 79 -25.53 11.82 -18.57
CA VAL A 79 -26.97 12.12 -18.63
C VAL A 79 -27.43 12.41 -20.06
N ASP A 80 -26.65 13.16 -20.82
CA ASP A 80 -26.88 13.54 -22.23
C ASP A 80 -26.24 12.57 -23.25
N GLY A 81 -25.49 11.58 -22.75
CA GLY A 81 -24.83 10.56 -23.57
C GLY A 81 -23.35 10.85 -23.86
N ALA A 82 -22.65 9.87 -24.41
CA ALA A 82 -21.22 9.94 -24.72
C ALA A 82 -20.87 9.37 -26.12
N GLY A 83 -21.84 9.41 -27.03
CA GLY A 83 -21.77 8.75 -28.34
C GLY A 83 -23.15 8.32 -28.82
N VAL A 84 -23.25 7.82 -30.06
CA VAL A 84 -24.56 7.52 -30.68
C VAL A 84 -25.39 6.51 -29.86
N LYS A 85 -24.76 5.46 -29.33
CA LYS A 85 -25.47 4.42 -28.56
C LYS A 85 -25.81 4.89 -27.15
N GLU A 86 -24.90 5.66 -26.57
CA GLU A 86 -25.01 6.23 -25.24
C GLU A 86 -26.12 7.28 -25.20
N THR A 87 -26.20 8.16 -26.21
CA THR A 87 -27.31 9.11 -26.40
C THR A 87 -28.64 8.39 -26.67
N GLU A 88 -28.66 7.31 -27.45
CA GLU A 88 -29.87 6.49 -27.64
C GLU A 88 -30.38 5.90 -26.30
N PHE A 89 -29.46 5.48 -25.43
CA PHE A 89 -29.81 5.06 -24.08
C PHE A 89 -30.35 6.20 -23.24
N SER A 90 -29.68 7.36 -23.25
CA SER A 90 -30.11 8.54 -22.49
C SER A 90 -31.51 9.02 -22.88
N LEU A 91 -31.83 9.06 -24.18
CA LEU A 91 -33.18 9.40 -24.66
C LEU A 91 -34.22 8.39 -24.18
N ARG A 92 -33.88 7.11 -24.15
CA ARG A 92 -34.78 6.08 -23.62
C ARG A 92 -34.96 6.17 -22.11
N ALA A 93 -33.90 6.51 -21.38
CA ALA A 93 -33.98 6.80 -19.95
C ALA A 93 -34.94 7.97 -19.70
N VAL A 94 -34.87 9.03 -20.50
CA VAL A 94 -35.81 10.16 -20.46
C VAL A 94 -37.24 9.70 -20.73
N GLU A 95 -37.49 8.94 -21.80
CA GLU A 95 -38.84 8.45 -22.09
C GLU A 95 -39.39 7.57 -20.94
N TRP A 96 -38.55 6.72 -20.34
CA TRP A 96 -38.95 5.87 -19.21
C TRP A 96 -39.23 6.68 -17.93
N VAL A 97 -38.42 7.69 -17.62
CA VAL A 97 -38.58 8.51 -16.40
C VAL A 97 -39.70 9.54 -16.55
N CYS A 98 -39.75 10.23 -17.70
CA CYS A 98 -40.60 11.38 -17.95
C CYS A 98 -41.93 11.03 -18.63
N GLY A 99 -41.95 9.94 -19.40
CA GLY A 99 -43.07 9.58 -20.28
C GLY A 99 -42.99 10.21 -21.67
N GLN A 100 -43.84 9.75 -22.58
CA GLN A 100 -43.86 10.21 -23.97
C GLN A 100 -44.41 11.62 -24.12
N ASN A 101 -43.79 12.43 -24.98
CA ASN A 101 -44.17 13.83 -25.23
C ASN A 101 -44.22 14.70 -23.95
N ALA A 102 -43.35 14.39 -22.99
CA ALA A 102 -43.27 15.06 -21.69
C ALA A 102 -42.74 16.51 -21.79
N ASP A 103 -43.09 17.32 -20.79
CA ASP A 103 -42.44 18.59 -20.46
C ASP A 103 -41.17 18.32 -19.62
N VAL A 104 -40.00 18.43 -20.23
CA VAL A 104 -38.69 18.07 -19.64
C VAL A 104 -37.96 19.34 -19.19
N GLY A 105 -37.63 19.43 -17.91
CA GLY A 105 -36.76 20.48 -17.38
C GLY A 105 -35.28 20.10 -17.43
N LEU A 106 -34.43 21.02 -17.88
CA LEU A 106 -32.98 20.94 -17.75
C LEU A 106 -32.55 21.89 -16.64
N ALA A 107 -31.90 21.36 -15.60
CA ALA A 107 -31.56 22.11 -14.41
C ALA A 107 -30.55 23.24 -14.70
N TYR A 108 -30.78 24.39 -14.07
CA TYR A 108 -29.88 25.53 -14.18
C TYR A 108 -28.46 25.18 -13.72
N GLY A 109 -27.49 25.33 -14.62
CA GLY A 109 -26.08 25.13 -14.31
C GLY A 109 -25.60 23.69 -14.36
N ALA A 110 -26.48 22.70 -14.59
CA ALA A 110 -26.10 21.28 -14.66
C ALA A 110 -25.38 20.88 -15.96
N GLY A 111 -25.34 21.78 -16.96
CA GLY A 111 -24.56 21.57 -18.19
C GLY A 111 -25.24 20.72 -19.27
N TYR A 112 -26.55 20.48 -19.17
CA TYR A 112 -27.30 19.64 -20.12
C TYR A 112 -28.01 20.40 -21.24
N ASP A 113 -27.83 21.73 -21.35
CA ASP A 113 -28.52 22.56 -22.34
C ASP A 113 -28.31 22.08 -23.78
N ASP A 114 -27.15 21.47 -24.07
CA ASP A 114 -26.82 20.91 -25.39
C ASP A 114 -27.68 19.69 -25.76
N PHE A 115 -28.40 19.08 -24.81
CA PHE A 115 -29.30 17.93 -25.04
C PHE A 115 -30.71 18.36 -25.51
N GLU A 116 -30.99 19.67 -25.59
CA GLU A 116 -32.29 20.22 -25.99
C GLU A 116 -32.75 19.71 -27.36
N ASP A 117 -31.86 19.72 -28.36
CA ASP A 117 -32.20 19.39 -29.74
C ASP A 117 -32.60 17.91 -29.89
N GLU A 118 -31.87 16.99 -29.25
CA GLU A 118 -32.19 15.56 -29.24
C GLU A 118 -33.53 15.29 -28.55
N LEU A 119 -33.79 15.94 -27.40
CA LEU A 119 -35.05 15.80 -26.66
C LEU A 119 -36.25 16.32 -27.47
N GLN A 120 -36.12 17.48 -28.10
CA GLN A 120 -37.15 18.00 -29.01
C GLN A 120 -37.35 17.11 -30.23
N GLY A 121 -36.27 16.49 -30.72
CA GLY A 121 -36.29 15.50 -31.80
C GLY A 121 -37.16 14.28 -31.47
N GLU A 122 -37.18 13.83 -30.22
CA GLU A 122 -38.04 12.75 -29.71
C GLU A 122 -39.48 13.23 -29.34
N GLY A 123 -39.78 14.52 -29.53
CA GLY A 123 -41.11 15.08 -29.34
C GLY A 123 -41.41 15.66 -27.96
N HIS A 124 -40.39 15.85 -27.12
CA HIS A 124 -40.52 16.49 -25.81
C HIS A 124 -40.57 18.02 -25.92
N THR A 125 -41.19 18.67 -24.93
CA THR A 125 -41.07 20.12 -24.73
C THR A 125 -39.98 20.37 -23.70
N VAL A 126 -38.96 21.16 -24.03
CA VAL A 126 -37.80 21.38 -23.15
C VAL A 126 -37.86 22.75 -22.48
N HIS A 127 -37.64 22.77 -21.17
CA HIS A 127 -37.57 23.98 -20.35
C HIS A 127 -36.14 24.12 -19.80
N LEU A 128 -35.40 25.14 -20.24
CA LEU A 128 -34.03 25.38 -19.79
C LEU A 128 -34.00 26.12 -18.45
N SER A 129 -32.90 25.97 -17.71
CA SER A 129 -32.63 26.73 -16.48
C SER A 129 -33.69 26.53 -15.39
N VAL A 130 -34.25 25.33 -15.28
CA VAL A 130 -35.20 24.98 -14.23
C VAL A 130 -34.49 24.87 -12.88
N THR A 131 -35.16 25.23 -11.79
CA THR A 131 -34.61 25.12 -10.43
C THR A 131 -35.57 24.32 -9.55
N PRO A 132 -35.09 23.59 -8.53
CA PRO A 132 -35.97 22.88 -7.59
C PRO A 132 -36.99 23.78 -6.86
N ALA A 133 -36.80 25.10 -6.85
CA ALA A 133 -37.75 26.06 -6.28
C ALA A 133 -39.07 26.18 -7.07
N ASP A 134 -39.08 25.83 -8.36
CA ASP A 134 -40.29 25.79 -9.19
C ASP A 134 -40.23 24.65 -10.21
N LEU A 135 -40.85 23.53 -9.83
CA LEU A 135 -41.02 22.34 -10.67
C LEU A 135 -42.44 22.27 -11.26
N SER A 136 -43.19 23.37 -11.21
CA SER A 136 -44.56 23.39 -11.73
C SER A 136 -44.57 23.44 -13.26
N GLY A 137 -45.37 22.57 -13.88
CA GLY A 137 -45.52 22.55 -15.34
C GLY A 137 -44.47 21.73 -16.09
N ILE A 138 -43.61 20.98 -15.38
CA ILE A 138 -42.75 19.95 -15.96
C ILE A 138 -43.16 18.56 -15.45
N ASP A 139 -42.94 17.55 -16.28
CA ASP A 139 -43.14 16.14 -15.94
C ASP A 139 -41.87 15.52 -15.34
N CYS A 140 -40.68 16.00 -15.71
CA CYS A 140 -39.42 15.54 -15.13
C CYS A 140 -38.31 16.60 -15.17
N LEU A 141 -37.25 16.36 -14.38
CA LEU A 141 -36.04 17.18 -14.31
C LEU A 141 -34.80 16.33 -14.60
N LEU A 142 -33.89 16.83 -15.43
CA LEU A 142 -32.52 16.34 -15.59
C LEU A 142 -31.59 17.28 -14.82
N ASP A 143 -30.81 16.73 -13.89
CA ASP A 143 -29.95 17.47 -12.97
C ASP A 143 -28.67 16.68 -12.64
N GLU A 144 -27.77 17.22 -11.85
CA GLU A 144 -26.54 16.55 -11.43
C GLU A 144 -26.51 16.31 -9.91
N PHE A 145 -25.80 15.26 -9.49
CA PHE A 145 -25.59 14.96 -8.08
C PHE A 145 -24.66 15.97 -7.37
N TRP A 146 -24.00 16.88 -8.10
CA TRP A 146 -23.02 17.83 -7.58
C TRP A 146 -23.59 19.14 -7.06
N ASN A 147 -24.76 19.57 -7.55
CA ASN A 147 -25.21 20.97 -7.50
C ASN A 147 -25.51 21.57 -6.11
N GLY A 148 -25.13 20.89 -5.03
CA GLY A 148 -25.10 21.47 -3.70
C GLY A 148 -26.47 21.88 -3.18
N HIS A 149 -27.53 21.19 -3.63
CA HIS A 149 -28.91 21.40 -3.21
C HIS A 149 -29.02 21.55 -1.69
N ASP A 150 -29.67 22.62 -1.28
CA ASP A 150 -29.99 22.82 0.12
C ASP A 150 -31.12 21.87 0.56
N ASP A 151 -31.42 21.83 1.85
CA ASP A 151 -32.42 20.88 2.36
C ASP A 151 -33.84 21.19 1.83
N THR A 152 -34.12 22.42 1.41
CA THR A 152 -35.40 22.80 0.79
C THR A 152 -35.48 22.27 -0.64
N ASP A 153 -34.41 22.44 -1.42
CA ASP A 153 -34.33 21.92 -2.79
C ASP A 153 -34.46 20.39 -2.81
N ASN A 154 -33.77 19.71 -1.91
CA ASN A 154 -33.88 18.26 -1.75
C ASN A 154 -35.32 17.83 -1.41
N GLN A 155 -36.00 18.56 -0.52
CA GLN A 155 -37.39 18.27 -0.19
C GLN A 155 -38.34 18.52 -1.38
N ASN A 156 -38.12 19.58 -2.16
CA ASN A 156 -38.91 19.87 -3.36
C ASN A 156 -38.78 18.77 -4.41
N LEU A 157 -37.56 18.27 -4.64
CA LEU A 157 -37.31 17.13 -5.54
C LEU A 157 -38.01 15.86 -5.05
N VAL A 158 -37.93 15.58 -3.75
CA VAL A 158 -38.65 14.45 -3.13
C VAL A 158 -40.16 14.57 -3.32
N ASP A 159 -40.75 15.72 -3.00
CA ASP A 159 -42.19 15.95 -3.13
C ASP A 159 -42.65 15.85 -4.58
N PHE A 160 -41.85 16.36 -5.51
CA PHE A 160 -42.09 16.26 -6.95
C PHE A 160 -42.17 14.81 -7.42
N MET A 161 -41.17 13.98 -7.06
CA MET A 161 -41.18 12.56 -7.40
C MET A 161 -42.35 11.81 -6.76
N LEU A 162 -42.63 12.06 -5.47
CA LEU A 162 -43.75 11.45 -4.76
C LEU A 162 -45.11 11.81 -5.40
N ALA A 163 -45.24 13.01 -5.98
CA ALA A 163 -46.43 13.45 -6.67
C ALA A 163 -46.61 12.84 -8.08
N GLY A 164 -45.54 12.32 -8.69
CA GLY A 164 -45.54 11.70 -10.02
C GLY A 164 -44.46 12.18 -10.97
N GLY A 165 -43.64 13.16 -10.56
CA GLY A 165 -42.57 13.70 -11.40
C GLY A 165 -41.40 12.73 -11.58
N GLY A 166 -40.68 12.87 -12.69
CA GLY A 166 -39.48 12.10 -13.00
C GLY A 166 -38.19 12.85 -12.63
N LEU A 167 -37.14 12.14 -12.23
CA LEU A 167 -35.83 12.73 -11.96
C LEU A 167 -34.69 11.91 -12.59
N ILE A 168 -33.83 12.56 -13.36
CA ILE A 168 -32.59 11.95 -13.86
C ILE A 168 -31.42 12.73 -13.29
N MET A 169 -30.47 12.01 -12.69
CA MET A 169 -29.28 12.64 -12.11
C MET A 169 -27.99 11.94 -12.52
N GLY A 170 -26.91 12.70 -12.69
CA GLY A 170 -25.57 12.15 -12.90
C GLY A 170 -24.52 12.78 -11.97
N GLY A 171 -23.53 12.00 -11.53
CA GLY A 171 -22.39 12.53 -10.78
C GLY A 171 -21.62 11.48 -9.98
N HIS A 172 -20.36 11.78 -9.67
CA HIS A 172 -19.43 10.83 -9.06
C HIS A 172 -18.94 11.26 -7.66
N ALA A 173 -19.16 10.41 -6.65
CA ALA A 173 -18.73 10.69 -5.27
C ALA A 173 -17.26 10.34 -4.99
N TRP A 174 -16.58 9.56 -5.85
CA TRP A 174 -15.20 9.12 -5.60
C TRP A 174 -14.20 10.28 -5.60
N TYR A 175 -14.40 11.28 -6.46
CA TYR A 175 -13.54 12.46 -6.48
C TYR A 175 -13.91 13.42 -5.35
N TRP A 176 -15.21 13.56 -5.09
CA TRP A 176 -15.73 14.36 -3.98
C TRP A 176 -15.14 13.94 -2.63
N SER A 177 -14.97 12.63 -2.42
CA SER A 177 -14.44 12.06 -1.17
C SER A 177 -12.95 12.34 -0.92
N TYR A 178 -12.21 12.84 -1.92
CA TYR A 178 -10.81 13.24 -1.73
C TYR A 178 -10.67 14.45 -0.82
N SER A 179 -11.69 15.29 -0.73
CA SER A 179 -11.68 16.53 0.07
C SER A 179 -12.81 16.61 1.09
N ASN A 180 -13.69 15.61 1.14
CA ASN A 180 -14.86 15.61 2.01
C ASN A 180 -15.05 14.22 2.62
N SER A 181 -15.69 14.16 3.79
CA SER A 181 -15.98 12.93 4.52
C SER A 181 -17.48 12.71 4.65
N ASP A 182 -17.84 11.49 5.06
CA ASP A 182 -19.22 11.10 5.32
C ASP A 182 -20.14 11.24 4.08
N VAL A 183 -19.77 10.50 3.04
CA VAL A 183 -20.43 10.45 1.73
C VAL A 183 -21.92 10.13 1.86
N SER A 184 -22.33 9.36 2.86
CA SER A 184 -23.74 9.00 3.06
C SER A 184 -24.63 10.18 3.41
N HIS A 185 -24.11 11.17 4.13
CA HIS A 185 -24.89 12.32 4.60
C HIS A 185 -24.54 13.63 3.88
N ASN A 186 -23.29 13.79 3.45
CA ASN A 186 -22.76 15.05 2.95
C ASN A 186 -22.67 15.14 1.42
N TYR A 187 -22.62 14.02 0.69
CA TYR A 187 -22.66 14.06 -0.77
C TYR A 187 -24.07 14.49 -1.22
N PRO A 188 -24.22 15.54 -2.05
CA PRO A 188 -25.54 16.12 -2.32
C PRO A 188 -26.54 15.10 -2.90
N GLY A 189 -26.08 14.24 -3.83
CA GLY A 189 -26.92 13.17 -4.38
C GLY A 189 -27.43 12.14 -3.36
N ASN A 190 -26.75 11.96 -2.23
CA ASN A 190 -27.15 11.00 -1.19
C ASN A 190 -28.16 11.57 -0.20
N LYS A 191 -28.39 12.89 -0.18
CA LYS A 191 -29.37 13.53 0.71
C LYS A 191 -30.81 13.04 0.48
N ILE A 192 -31.12 12.61 -0.75
CA ILE A 192 -32.43 12.06 -1.12
C ILE A 192 -32.44 10.52 -1.21
N ALA A 193 -31.29 9.85 -1.01
CA ALA A 193 -31.13 8.40 -1.22
C ALA A 193 -32.04 7.54 -0.34
N LYS A 194 -32.37 8.00 0.88
CA LYS A 194 -33.31 7.32 1.78
C LYS A 194 -34.72 7.22 1.20
N THR A 195 -35.11 8.16 0.32
CA THR A 195 -36.41 8.16 -0.34
C THR A 195 -36.34 7.53 -1.73
N THR A 196 -35.28 7.82 -2.49
CA THR A 196 -35.15 7.36 -3.87
C THR A 196 -34.67 5.92 -3.96
N GLY A 197 -33.91 5.43 -2.98
CA GLY A 197 -33.28 4.12 -3.01
C GLY A 197 -32.00 4.05 -3.84
N LEU A 198 -31.52 5.17 -4.41
CA LEU A 198 -30.28 5.22 -5.19
C LEU A 198 -29.19 5.88 -4.35
N PHE A 199 -28.16 5.11 -3.99
CA PHE A 199 -27.04 5.57 -3.18
C PHE A 199 -25.76 5.63 -4.03
N VAL A 200 -25.09 6.78 -4.05
CA VAL A 200 -23.84 6.97 -4.80
C VAL A 200 -22.64 6.68 -3.89
N SER A 201 -21.83 5.71 -4.28
CA SER A 201 -20.65 5.26 -3.54
C SER A 201 -19.40 6.08 -3.89
N HIS A 202 -18.52 6.26 -2.91
CA HIS A 202 -17.19 6.88 -3.12
C HIS A 202 -16.16 5.92 -3.74
N ALA A 203 -16.53 4.67 -3.99
CA ALA A 203 -15.74 3.80 -4.83
C ALA A 203 -15.74 4.29 -6.28
N TRP A 204 -14.74 3.88 -7.05
CA TRP A 204 -14.60 4.18 -8.47
C TRP A 204 -14.96 2.95 -9.32
N GLY A 205 -15.64 3.18 -10.44
CA GLY A 205 -15.95 2.18 -11.46
C GLY A 205 -15.24 2.50 -12.78
N TYR A 206 -15.30 1.57 -13.73
CA TYR A 206 -14.77 1.74 -15.07
C TYR A 206 -15.89 2.07 -16.06
N ASN A 207 -15.50 2.63 -17.19
CA ASN A 207 -16.38 3.23 -18.19
C ASN A 207 -16.82 2.30 -19.33
N SER A 208 -16.30 1.07 -19.35
CA SER A 208 -16.80 -0.01 -20.21
C SER A 208 -17.99 -0.69 -19.55
N ILE A 209 -19.18 -0.50 -20.13
CA ILE A 209 -20.46 -0.94 -19.55
C ILE A 209 -21.08 -2.04 -20.42
N ASP A 210 -21.48 -3.15 -19.78
CA ASP A 210 -22.21 -4.23 -20.44
C ASP A 210 -23.72 -4.15 -20.18
N PHE A 211 -24.48 -3.87 -21.24
CA PHE A 211 -25.94 -3.88 -21.23
C PHE A 211 -26.55 -5.11 -21.92
N ARG A 212 -25.74 -6.09 -22.34
CA ARG A 212 -26.22 -7.23 -23.16
C ARG A 212 -27.06 -8.24 -22.37
N VAL A 213 -26.90 -8.28 -21.05
CA VAL A 213 -27.56 -9.26 -20.20
C VAL A 213 -28.39 -8.51 -19.17
N ALA A 214 -29.69 -8.83 -19.12
CA ALA A 214 -30.56 -8.33 -18.08
C ALA A 214 -29.98 -8.72 -16.71
N PRO A 215 -29.81 -7.77 -15.78
CA PRO A 215 -29.29 -8.05 -14.44
C PRO A 215 -30.08 -9.16 -13.75
N HIS A 216 -29.37 -10.05 -13.05
CA HIS A 216 -30.03 -11.09 -12.24
C HIS A 216 -30.86 -10.46 -11.11
N GLU A 217 -31.99 -11.05 -10.72
CA GLU A 217 -32.87 -10.50 -9.68
C GLU A 217 -32.14 -10.18 -8.36
N LEU A 218 -31.19 -11.04 -7.97
CA LEU A 218 -30.38 -10.87 -6.75
C LEU A 218 -29.29 -9.80 -6.85
N THR A 219 -29.15 -9.13 -8.00
CA THR A 219 -28.36 -7.88 -8.10
C THR A 219 -29.10 -6.67 -7.53
N ARG A 220 -30.35 -6.86 -7.08
CA ARG A 220 -31.12 -5.89 -6.31
C ARG A 220 -30.86 -6.15 -4.82
N PRO A 221 -30.22 -5.20 -4.08
CA PRO A 221 -29.96 -5.33 -2.65
C PRO A 221 -31.16 -5.81 -1.82
N GLN A 222 -32.37 -5.27 -2.06
CA GLN A 222 -33.56 -5.72 -1.34
C GLN A 222 -33.87 -7.22 -1.57
N ALA A 223 -33.82 -7.68 -2.82
CA ALA A 223 -34.08 -9.08 -3.15
C ALA A 223 -32.99 -10.01 -2.60
N ALA A 224 -31.73 -9.56 -2.62
CA ALA A 224 -30.63 -10.26 -1.98
C ALA A 224 -30.84 -10.39 -0.46
N ILE A 225 -31.22 -9.31 0.22
CA ILE A 225 -31.56 -9.32 1.66
C ILE A 225 -32.67 -10.33 1.95
N ASP A 226 -33.76 -10.27 1.18
CA ASP A 226 -34.90 -11.17 1.36
C ASP A 226 -34.51 -12.65 1.15
N ALA A 227 -33.64 -12.93 0.16
CA ALA A 227 -33.12 -14.27 -0.10
C ALA A 227 -32.21 -14.79 1.03
N ILE A 228 -31.29 -13.96 1.53
CA ILE A 228 -30.42 -14.29 2.67
C ILE A 228 -31.26 -14.59 3.92
N ARG A 229 -32.28 -13.76 4.18
CA ARG A 229 -33.21 -13.95 5.30
C ARG A 229 -34.02 -15.24 5.15
N ALA A 230 -34.53 -15.52 3.95
CA ALA A 230 -35.28 -16.74 3.68
C ALA A 230 -34.41 -18.01 3.84
N ASP A 231 -33.14 -17.96 3.42
CA ASP A 231 -32.17 -19.05 3.61
C ASP A 231 -31.91 -19.34 5.09
N ARG A 232 -31.63 -18.30 5.88
CA ARG A 232 -31.18 -18.44 7.26
C ARG A 232 -32.30 -18.59 8.29
N ILE A 233 -33.45 -17.95 8.06
CA ILE A 233 -34.56 -17.91 9.02
C ILE A 233 -35.71 -18.81 8.59
N ASP A 234 -36.06 -18.80 7.30
CA ASP A 234 -37.26 -19.48 6.79
C ASP A 234 -36.96 -20.90 6.22
N ASN A 235 -35.72 -21.38 6.35
CA ASN A 235 -35.24 -22.68 5.82
C ASN A 235 -35.44 -22.85 4.30
N GLN A 236 -35.34 -21.76 3.52
CA GLN A 236 -35.41 -21.79 2.06
C GLN A 236 -34.02 -21.72 1.45
N THR A 237 -33.38 -22.88 1.29
CA THR A 237 -31.96 -22.94 0.88
C THR A 237 -31.70 -22.24 -0.45
N LEU A 238 -30.78 -21.28 -0.43
CA LEU A 238 -30.31 -20.56 -1.61
C LEU A 238 -29.31 -21.42 -2.38
N SER A 239 -29.38 -21.41 -3.72
CA SER A 239 -28.39 -22.13 -4.52
C SER A 239 -27.02 -21.46 -4.39
N VAL A 240 -25.92 -22.21 -4.55
CA VAL A 240 -24.56 -21.63 -4.46
C VAL A 240 -24.36 -20.49 -5.47
N ALA A 241 -24.91 -20.63 -6.68
CA ALA A 241 -24.83 -19.60 -7.72
C ALA A 241 -25.58 -18.32 -7.30
N ASP A 242 -26.79 -18.46 -6.76
CA ASP A 242 -27.60 -17.35 -6.28
C ASP A 242 -27.00 -16.68 -5.04
N ALA A 243 -26.48 -17.47 -4.10
CA ALA A 243 -25.79 -17.01 -2.91
C ALA A 243 -24.55 -16.19 -3.26
N THR A 244 -23.79 -16.60 -4.28
CA THR A 244 -22.63 -15.85 -4.77
C THR A 244 -23.02 -14.48 -5.33
N ILE A 245 -24.15 -14.40 -6.05
CA ILE A 245 -24.66 -13.12 -6.58
C ILE A 245 -25.16 -12.22 -5.45
N ALA A 246 -25.90 -12.78 -4.50
CA ALA A 246 -26.38 -12.05 -3.32
C ALA A 246 -25.21 -11.50 -2.48
N ASP A 247 -24.17 -12.31 -2.26
CA ASP A 247 -22.97 -11.89 -1.55
C ASP A 247 -22.23 -10.76 -2.25
N ALA A 248 -21.95 -10.90 -3.55
CA ALA A 248 -21.29 -9.84 -4.32
C ALA A 248 -22.09 -8.53 -4.27
N THR A 249 -23.43 -8.62 -4.36
CA THR A 249 -24.34 -7.46 -4.31
C THR A 249 -24.28 -6.76 -2.96
N LEU A 250 -24.43 -7.50 -1.86
CA LEU A 250 -24.46 -6.92 -0.52
C LEU A 250 -23.07 -6.52 -0.01
N SER A 251 -22.02 -7.21 -0.43
CA SER A 251 -20.63 -6.84 -0.17
C SER A 251 -20.33 -5.42 -0.68
N SER A 252 -20.84 -5.06 -1.86
CA SER A 252 -20.66 -3.71 -2.43
C SER A 252 -21.39 -2.61 -1.64
N CYS A 253 -22.44 -2.98 -0.89
CA CYS A 253 -23.27 -2.03 -0.12
C CYS A 253 -22.79 -1.89 1.33
N THR A 254 -22.50 -3.01 2.00
CA THR A 254 -22.20 -3.05 3.44
C THR A 254 -20.95 -2.27 3.83
N GLY A 255 -20.00 -2.06 2.92
CA GLY A 255 -18.81 -1.26 3.15
C GLY A 255 -18.98 0.25 3.00
N VAL A 256 -20.12 0.73 2.47
CA VAL A 256 -20.29 2.16 2.10
C VAL A 256 -21.61 2.79 2.55
N VAL A 257 -22.67 1.99 2.77
CA VAL A 257 -23.98 2.49 3.19
C VAL A 257 -23.99 2.71 4.70
N ALA A 258 -24.24 3.94 5.15
CA ALA A 258 -24.31 4.26 6.58
C ALA A 258 -25.40 3.47 7.31
N LEU A 259 -25.15 3.21 8.60
CA LEU A 259 -25.96 2.35 9.46
C LEU A 259 -27.38 2.89 9.75
N ASP A 260 -27.64 4.15 9.46
CA ASP A 260 -28.92 4.84 9.63
C ASP A 260 -29.87 4.69 8.42
N PHE A 261 -29.43 4.00 7.36
CA PHE A 261 -30.30 3.49 6.29
C PHE A 261 -31.06 2.25 6.79
N HIS A 262 -32.03 2.47 7.68
CA HIS A 262 -32.71 1.42 8.44
C HIS A 262 -33.45 0.39 7.58
N ASP A 263 -33.97 0.76 6.42
CA ASP A 263 -34.65 -0.18 5.52
C ASP A 263 -33.68 -1.21 4.93
N PHE A 264 -32.43 -0.80 4.66
CA PHE A 264 -31.36 -1.70 4.21
C PHE A 264 -30.79 -2.53 5.38
N TRP A 265 -30.45 -1.88 6.49
CA TRP A 265 -29.75 -2.54 7.60
C TRP A 265 -30.66 -3.33 8.54
N GLY A 266 -31.92 -2.92 8.71
CA GLY A 266 -32.86 -3.50 9.67
C GLY A 266 -33.03 -5.01 9.50
N PRO A 267 -33.38 -5.52 8.30
CA PRO A 267 -33.54 -6.95 8.05
C PRO A 267 -32.23 -7.74 8.18
N LEU A 268 -31.09 -7.15 7.78
CA LEU A 268 -29.77 -7.78 7.92
C LEU A 268 -29.38 -7.95 9.39
N ARG A 269 -29.62 -6.91 10.21
CA ARG A 269 -29.43 -6.96 11.67
C ARG A 269 -30.37 -7.96 12.34
N GLU A 270 -31.64 -8.02 11.93
CA GLU A 270 -32.58 -9.03 12.40
C GLU A 270 -32.05 -10.45 12.12
N THR A 271 -31.48 -10.66 10.93
CA THR A 271 -30.90 -11.94 10.54
C THR A 271 -29.74 -12.33 11.44
N VAL A 272 -28.73 -11.46 11.59
CA VAL A 272 -27.58 -11.71 12.48
C VAL A 272 -28.03 -11.97 13.93
N ASN A 273 -28.96 -11.16 14.45
CA ASN A 273 -29.46 -11.34 15.82
C ASN A 273 -30.23 -12.65 16.01
N THR A 274 -30.88 -13.15 14.96
CA THR A 274 -31.65 -14.40 15.01
C THR A 274 -30.75 -15.62 14.84
N THR A 275 -29.76 -15.55 13.95
CA THR A 275 -28.84 -16.67 13.66
C THR A 275 -27.69 -16.76 14.66
N GLY A 276 -27.39 -15.67 15.35
CA GLY A 276 -26.17 -15.51 16.14
C GLY A 276 -25.03 -14.94 15.30
N TRP A 277 -24.03 -14.42 16.02
CA TRP A 277 -22.80 -13.87 15.44
C TRP A 277 -21.83 -14.98 15.07
N THR A 278 -21.06 -14.75 14.02
CA THR A 278 -20.07 -15.69 13.51
C THR A 278 -18.90 -15.82 14.49
N ILE A 279 -18.60 -17.04 14.94
CA ILE A 279 -17.44 -17.31 15.78
C ILE A 279 -16.33 -17.89 14.90
N ILE A 280 -15.32 -17.08 14.61
CA ILE A 280 -14.10 -17.55 13.96
C ILE A 280 -13.16 -18.10 15.03
N GLN A 281 -12.94 -19.41 14.99
CA GLN A 281 -12.03 -20.11 15.89
C GLN A 281 -10.59 -19.63 15.68
N TYR A 282 -9.88 -19.39 16.78
CA TYR A 282 -8.45 -19.13 16.73
C TYR A 282 -7.69 -20.35 16.20
N GLY A 283 -6.75 -20.11 15.29
CA GLY A 283 -5.87 -21.12 14.74
C GLY A 283 -4.52 -20.54 14.38
N THR A 284 -3.47 -21.33 14.58
CA THR A 284 -2.17 -21.01 13.98
C THR A 284 -2.26 -21.17 12.46
N LEU A 285 -1.42 -20.46 11.70
CA LEU A 285 -1.33 -20.56 10.23
C LEU A 285 -1.22 -21.98 9.65
N TRP A 286 -0.76 -22.96 10.44
CA TRP A 286 -0.54 -24.34 10.01
C TRP A 286 -1.75 -25.25 10.25
N GLN A 287 -2.73 -24.75 11.00
CA GLN A 287 -3.92 -25.51 11.37
C GLN A 287 -5.04 -25.21 10.37
N ASN A 288 -5.67 -26.27 9.87
CA ASN A 288 -6.89 -26.14 9.07
C ASN A 288 -8.11 -25.96 10.00
N VAL A 289 -8.16 -24.82 10.69
CA VAL A 289 -9.25 -24.39 11.58
C VAL A 289 -9.56 -22.92 11.29
N GLY A 290 -10.77 -22.47 11.62
CA GLY A 290 -11.20 -21.10 11.36
C GLY A 290 -12.38 -21.06 10.38
N TYR A 291 -12.42 -20.03 9.53
CA TYR A 291 -13.53 -19.74 8.63
C TYR A 291 -13.08 -19.66 7.17
N ASN A 292 -13.70 -20.43 6.27
CA ASN A 292 -13.34 -20.46 4.85
C ASN A 292 -14.27 -19.53 4.04
N LEU A 293 -13.71 -18.48 3.46
CA LEU A 293 -14.45 -17.58 2.56
C LEU A 293 -14.76 -18.30 1.25
N GLY A 294 -16.01 -18.16 0.79
CA GLY A 294 -16.54 -18.75 -0.43
C GLY A 294 -17.18 -20.14 -0.27
N GLU A 295 -17.03 -20.80 0.89
CA GLU A 295 -17.70 -22.09 1.13
C GLU A 295 -19.21 -21.92 1.40
N ASP A 296 -19.59 -20.85 2.09
CA ASP A 296 -20.98 -20.43 2.33
C ASP A 296 -21.12 -18.92 2.07
N PRO A 297 -21.40 -18.49 0.82
CA PRO A 297 -21.51 -17.06 0.49
C PRO A 297 -22.56 -16.32 1.33
N VAL A 298 -23.60 -17.03 1.82
CA VAL A 298 -24.59 -16.42 2.71
C VAL A 298 -23.96 -16.07 4.06
N ALA A 299 -23.13 -16.97 4.62
CA ALA A 299 -22.37 -16.69 5.83
C ALA A 299 -21.33 -15.58 5.61
N ASP A 300 -20.70 -15.53 4.44
CA ASP A 300 -19.73 -14.48 4.09
C ASP A 300 -20.37 -13.09 4.11
N THR A 301 -21.59 -12.99 3.58
CA THR A 301 -22.41 -11.77 3.66
C THR A 301 -22.69 -11.38 5.10
N LEU A 302 -23.10 -12.33 5.95
CA LEU A 302 -23.39 -12.04 7.36
C LEU A 302 -22.13 -11.59 8.10
N LEU A 303 -20.96 -12.19 7.84
CA LEU A 303 -19.69 -11.75 8.41
C LEU A 303 -19.35 -10.29 8.02
N ARG A 304 -19.70 -9.85 6.80
CA ARG A 304 -19.56 -8.44 6.39
C ARG A 304 -20.55 -7.53 7.10
N VAL A 305 -21.78 -7.97 7.30
CA VAL A 305 -22.77 -7.25 8.09
C VAL A 305 -22.28 -7.07 9.53
N GLU A 306 -21.81 -8.13 10.16
CA GLU A 306 -21.22 -8.12 11.51
C GLU A 306 -20.05 -7.12 11.59
N THR A 307 -19.16 -7.14 10.60
CA THR A 307 -18.05 -6.18 10.50
C THR A 307 -18.55 -4.74 10.39
N ALA A 308 -19.51 -4.45 9.51
CA ALA A 308 -20.09 -3.11 9.37
C ALA A 308 -20.75 -2.61 10.66
N LEU A 309 -21.41 -3.50 11.41
CA LEU A 309 -21.99 -3.16 12.71
C LEU A 309 -20.92 -2.84 13.75
N THR A 310 -19.90 -3.69 13.90
CA THR A 310 -18.82 -3.50 14.89
C THR A 310 -18.00 -2.23 14.61
N GLN A 311 -17.83 -1.86 13.34
CA GLN A 311 -17.09 -0.67 12.91
C GLN A 311 -17.93 0.61 12.90
N GLY A 312 -19.25 0.51 12.65
CA GLY A 312 -20.11 1.67 12.46
C GLY A 312 -20.96 2.09 13.67
N LEU A 313 -21.32 1.17 14.58
CA LEU A 313 -22.23 1.49 15.70
C LEU A 313 -21.59 2.48 16.70
N PRO A 314 -22.34 3.41 17.31
CA PRO A 314 -21.81 4.24 18.40
C PRO A 314 -21.39 3.36 19.59
N ALA A 315 -20.47 3.85 20.43
CA ALA A 315 -19.83 3.04 21.46
C ALA A 315 -20.84 2.41 22.45
N ASN A 316 -21.90 3.15 22.77
CA ASN A 316 -22.98 2.72 23.67
C ASN A 316 -23.95 1.69 23.07
N GLU A 317 -23.86 1.42 21.78
CA GLU A 317 -24.64 0.40 21.07
C GLU A 317 -23.79 -0.82 20.68
N LEU A 318 -22.48 -0.81 20.95
CA LEU A 318 -21.61 -1.91 20.58
C LEU A 318 -21.90 -3.19 21.38
N PRO A 319 -22.15 -4.33 20.72
CA PRO A 319 -22.19 -5.61 21.40
C PRO A 319 -20.76 -6.10 21.70
N ALA A 320 -20.62 -6.98 22.70
CA ALA A 320 -19.44 -7.82 22.84
C ALA A 320 -19.51 -8.93 21.78
N HIS A 321 -18.66 -8.87 20.76
CA HIS A 321 -18.65 -9.86 19.69
C HIS A 321 -18.04 -11.18 20.18
N PRO A 322 -18.69 -12.35 20.04
CA PRO A 322 -18.25 -13.58 20.69
C PRO A 322 -16.85 -14.06 20.28
N SER A 323 -16.40 -13.80 19.04
CA SER A 323 -15.01 -14.06 18.65
C SER A 323 -13.95 -13.36 19.50
N HIS A 324 -14.29 -12.34 20.31
CA HIS A 324 -13.33 -11.75 21.24
C HIS A 324 -12.70 -12.81 22.17
N ALA A 325 -13.43 -13.90 22.47
CA ALA A 325 -12.94 -14.97 23.34
C ALA A 325 -11.87 -15.84 22.65
N GLU A 326 -11.99 -15.99 21.34
CA GLU A 326 -11.00 -16.68 20.49
C GLU A 326 -9.79 -15.78 20.25
N PHE A 327 -10.04 -14.54 19.78
CA PHE A 327 -9.03 -13.53 19.55
C PHE A 327 -9.68 -12.13 19.57
N PRO A 328 -9.14 -11.13 20.29
CA PRO A 328 -7.82 -11.08 20.92
C PRO A 328 -7.73 -11.74 22.31
N GLY A 329 -8.83 -12.25 22.86
CA GLY A 329 -8.87 -12.94 24.15
C GLY A 329 -9.82 -12.30 25.16
N GLU A 330 -10.21 -13.08 26.15
CA GLU A 330 -11.17 -12.64 27.17
C GLU A 330 -10.56 -11.70 28.22
N VAL A 331 -11.34 -10.70 28.61
CA VAL A 331 -11.11 -9.95 29.84
C VAL A 331 -11.79 -10.70 30.99
N PRO A 332 -11.08 -11.04 32.09
CA PRO A 332 -11.70 -11.69 33.23
C PRO A 332 -12.90 -10.91 33.79
N ALA A 333 -14.00 -11.60 34.07
CA ALA A 333 -15.24 -10.97 34.55
C ALA A 333 -15.07 -10.22 35.89
N ASN A 334 -14.06 -10.57 36.69
CA ASN A 334 -13.71 -9.92 37.95
C ASN A 334 -12.67 -8.78 37.80
N ALA A 335 -12.21 -8.50 36.58
CA ALA A 335 -11.26 -7.42 36.33
C ALA A 335 -11.91 -6.07 36.70
N THR A 336 -11.25 -5.32 37.58
CA THR A 336 -11.79 -4.04 38.05
C THR A 336 -11.73 -3.00 36.93
N ARG A 337 -12.84 -2.28 36.73
CA ARG A 337 -12.89 -1.10 35.86
C ARG A 337 -12.36 0.11 36.62
N ILE A 338 -11.39 0.81 36.05
CA ILE A 338 -10.67 1.90 36.69
C ILE A 338 -10.81 3.20 35.91
N THR A 339 -10.46 4.28 36.59
CA THR A 339 -10.22 5.59 35.99
C THR A 339 -8.76 5.96 36.21
N ARG A 340 -8.08 6.41 35.15
CA ARG A 340 -6.67 6.83 35.22
C ARG A 340 -6.48 8.11 34.42
N THR A 341 -5.80 9.07 35.04
CA THR A 341 -5.27 10.26 34.39
C THR A 341 -3.80 10.02 34.05
N MET A 342 -3.37 10.46 32.87
CA MET A 342 -1.98 10.33 32.40
C MET A 342 -1.61 11.46 31.44
N SER A 343 -0.32 11.80 31.44
CA SER A 343 0.26 12.74 30.48
C SER A 343 0.62 12.01 29.19
N ILE A 344 0.31 12.63 28.06
CA ILE A 344 0.64 12.18 26.70
C ILE A 344 1.58 13.20 26.08
N ASP A 345 2.64 12.72 25.42
CA ASP A 345 3.51 13.57 24.60
C ASP A 345 2.90 13.75 23.20
N GLY A 346 2.34 14.94 22.97
CA GLY A 346 1.76 15.33 21.70
C GLY A 346 2.79 15.84 20.67
N ASN A 347 4.08 15.89 20.99
CA ASN A 347 5.11 16.29 20.03
C ASN A 347 5.68 15.05 19.35
N GLN A 348 5.41 14.89 18.07
CA GLN A 348 5.86 13.72 17.31
C GLN A 348 6.35 14.17 15.95
N SER A 349 7.63 13.98 15.62
CA SER A 349 8.14 14.32 14.28
C SER A 349 7.70 13.30 13.22
N GLY A 350 7.48 12.05 13.63
CA GLY A 350 7.41 10.90 12.74
C GLY A 350 8.73 10.69 11.99
N LEU A 351 8.67 9.98 10.87
CA LEU A 351 9.79 9.82 9.94
C LEU A 351 9.56 10.65 8.66
N PRO A 352 10.63 11.03 7.93
CA PRO A 352 10.49 11.58 6.59
C PRO A 352 9.78 10.59 5.65
N GLY A 353 8.95 11.10 4.72
CA GLY A 353 8.12 10.28 3.83
C GLY A 353 8.87 9.32 2.91
N ASN A 354 10.18 9.51 2.73
CA ASN A 354 11.02 8.62 1.91
C ASN A 354 11.36 7.29 2.61
N PHE A 355 11.07 7.12 3.90
CA PHE A 355 11.10 5.79 4.55
C PHE A 355 9.84 5.01 4.20
N GLY A 356 9.71 4.60 2.93
CA GLY A 356 8.46 4.16 2.32
C GLY A 356 7.80 2.96 3.03
N TYR A 357 8.58 1.96 3.41
CA TYR A 357 8.06 0.74 4.05
C TYR A 357 7.76 0.90 5.55
N SER A 358 8.26 1.98 6.18
CA SER A 358 8.12 2.21 7.63
C SER A 358 6.75 2.70 8.09
N GLY A 359 5.84 3.00 7.16
CA GLY A 359 4.67 3.82 7.47
C GLY A 359 5.09 5.18 8.04
N ALA A 360 6.00 5.89 7.36
CA ALA A 360 6.76 7.02 7.92
C ALA A 360 5.90 8.12 8.58
N ARG A 361 4.71 8.36 8.03
CA ARG A 361 3.77 9.39 8.48
C ARG A 361 2.57 8.83 9.25
N SER A 362 2.56 7.54 9.58
CA SER A 362 1.54 6.93 10.43
C SER A 362 1.48 7.64 11.78
N HIS A 363 0.26 7.79 12.34
CA HIS A 363 0.10 8.30 13.70
C HIS A 363 0.87 7.44 14.70
N ILE A 364 1.62 8.11 15.56
CA ILE A 364 2.38 7.49 16.63
C ILE A 364 1.40 7.03 17.70
N ARG A 365 1.52 5.78 18.13
CA ARG A 365 0.59 5.15 19.08
C ARG A 365 1.14 5.30 20.50
N MET A 366 0.58 6.26 21.25
CA MET A 366 0.98 6.52 22.63
C MET A 366 0.35 5.48 23.56
N THR A 367 1.20 4.67 24.19
CA THR A 367 0.80 3.59 25.09
C THR A 367 0.17 4.12 26.38
N THR A 368 -1.03 3.64 26.71
CA THR A 368 -1.75 4.01 27.94
C THR A 368 -1.59 2.97 29.07
N GLY A 369 -1.29 1.71 28.73
CA GLY A 369 -1.34 0.58 29.68
C GLY A 369 -2.78 0.25 30.14
N LEU A 370 -3.77 0.62 29.33
CA LEU A 370 -5.19 0.37 29.57
C LEU A 370 -5.80 -0.43 28.43
N TYR A 371 -6.85 -1.17 28.73
CA TYR A 371 -7.56 -2.05 27.82
C TYR A 371 -9.07 -1.79 27.91
N ALA A 372 -9.75 -1.66 26.76
CA ALA A 372 -11.20 -1.59 26.71
C ALA A 372 -11.77 -3.01 26.70
N ALA A 373 -12.69 -3.32 27.63
CA ALA A 373 -13.36 -4.61 27.60
C ALA A 373 -14.27 -4.72 26.36
N PRO A 374 -14.45 -5.92 25.80
CA PRO A 374 -15.26 -6.13 24.59
C PRO A 374 -16.68 -5.58 24.75
N GLY A 375 -17.10 -4.72 23.81
CA GLY A 375 -18.43 -4.10 23.79
C GLY A 375 -18.71 -3.07 24.89
N GLU A 376 -17.77 -2.80 25.80
CA GLU A 376 -17.98 -1.81 26.85
C GLU A 376 -17.64 -0.38 26.38
N VAL A 377 -18.39 0.59 26.92
CA VAL A 377 -18.11 2.01 26.73
C VAL A 377 -16.96 2.44 27.63
N VAL A 378 -15.94 3.03 27.03
CA VAL A 378 -14.86 3.74 27.72
C VAL A 378 -15.07 5.24 27.52
N THR A 379 -15.02 6.02 28.60
CA THR A 379 -15.09 7.48 28.50
C THR A 379 -13.68 8.06 28.49
N VAL A 380 -13.36 8.85 27.47
CA VAL A 380 -12.08 9.56 27.36
C VAL A 380 -12.34 11.06 27.48
N SER A 381 -11.64 11.72 28.39
CA SER A 381 -11.66 13.17 28.56
C SER A 381 -10.32 13.77 28.17
N LEU A 382 -10.35 14.76 27.28
CA LEU A 382 -9.17 15.43 26.74
C LEU A 382 -9.32 16.96 26.84
N PRO A 383 -8.21 17.72 26.87
CA PRO A 383 -8.26 19.17 26.84
C PRO A 383 -8.84 19.71 25.53
N SER A 384 -9.47 20.89 25.58
CA SER A 384 -10.10 21.52 24.41
C SER A 384 -9.14 21.82 23.26
N GLY A 385 -7.83 21.94 23.52
CA GLY A 385 -6.82 22.17 22.49
C GLY A 385 -6.52 20.94 21.61
N ILE A 386 -7.04 19.77 21.96
CA ILE A 386 -6.85 18.50 21.22
C ILE A 386 -8.04 18.19 20.32
N VAL A 387 -9.17 18.88 20.52
CA VAL A 387 -10.36 18.68 19.69
C VAL A 387 -10.06 19.12 18.26
N ASP A 388 -10.38 18.26 17.29
CA ASP A 388 -10.15 18.42 15.85
C ASP A 388 -8.67 18.60 15.47
N SER A 389 -7.72 18.20 16.33
CA SER A 389 -6.28 18.32 16.06
C SER A 389 -5.71 17.20 15.19
N GLY A 390 -6.54 16.31 14.66
CA GLY A 390 -6.12 15.07 14.00
C GLY A 390 -5.78 13.92 14.96
N THR A 391 -5.85 14.14 16.27
CA THR A 391 -5.69 13.10 17.29
C THR A 391 -6.88 12.15 17.31
N TYR A 392 -6.63 10.86 17.54
CA TYR A 392 -7.68 9.86 17.71
C TYR A 392 -7.40 8.94 18.91
N VAL A 393 -8.45 8.30 19.41
CA VAL A 393 -8.36 7.17 20.35
C VAL A 393 -8.45 5.87 19.57
N LEU A 394 -7.45 5.00 19.70
CA LEU A 394 -7.42 3.65 19.10
C LEU A 394 -7.80 2.62 20.14
N VAL A 395 -8.65 1.67 19.79
CA VAL A 395 -8.95 0.50 20.61
C VAL A 395 -8.63 -0.76 19.81
N GLY A 396 -7.61 -1.49 20.24
CA GLY A 396 -7.01 -2.62 19.51
C GLY A 396 -5.62 -2.26 18.94
N ALA A 397 -4.74 -3.25 18.81
CA ALA A 397 -3.36 -3.05 18.37
C ALA A 397 -3.10 -3.48 16.91
N HIS A 398 -3.85 -4.44 16.39
CA HIS A 398 -3.62 -5.02 15.07
C HIS A 398 -3.94 -4.01 13.95
N SER A 399 -3.14 -3.94 12.88
CA SER A 399 -3.41 -3.05 11.73
C SER A 399 -4.16 -3.75 10.59
N ASP A 400 -4.13 -5.06 10.56
CA ASP A 400 -4.40 -5.81 9.34
C ASP A 400 -5.86 -6.15 9.13
N SER A 401 -6.30 -5.99 7.88
CA SER A 401 -7.56 -6.55 7.39
C SER A 401 -7.31 -7.89 6.72
N LEU A 402 -8.11 -8.90 7.08
CA LEU A 402 -7.97 -10.25 6.52
C LEU A 402 -8.93 -10.57 5.38
N TRP A 403 -9.67 -9.59 4.86
CA TRP A 403 -10.61 -9.81 3.75
C TRP A 403 -9.97 -10.33 2.46
N GLY A 404 -8.64 -10.23 2.31
CA GLY A 404 -7.88 -10.78 1.20
C GLY A 404 -7.45 -12.25 1.38
N LYS A 405 -7.77 -12.90 2.51
CA LYS A 405 -7.45 -14.30 2.77
C LYS A 405 -8.58 -15.22 2.29
N SER A 406 -8.26 -16.47 1.97
CA SER A 406 -9.26 -17.51 1.69
C SER A 406 -9.75 -18.22 2.95
N GLN A 407 -8.90 -18.30 3.98
CA GLN A 407 -9.23 -18.85 5.28
C GLN A 407 -8.82 -17.84 6.37
N LEU A 408 -9.75 -17.58 7.29
CA LEU A 408 -9.63 -16.63 8.39
C LEU A 408 -9.41 -17.40 9.70
N HIS A 409 -8.37 -17.04 10.46
CA HIS A 409 -8.09 -17.59 11.79
C HIS A 409 -8.45 -16.62 12.93
N ARG A 410 -9.02 -15.47 12.59
CA ARG A 410 -9.68 -14.53 13.50
C ARG A 410 -10.63 -13.64 12.70
N HIS A 411 -11.42 -12.82 13.39
CA HIS A 411 -12.30 -11.86 12.73
C HIS A 411 -11.51 -10.89 11.80
N PRO A 412 -12.01 -10.56 10.59
CA PRO A 412 -11.25 -9.80 9.59
C PRO A 412 -10.76 -8.43 10.03
N GLN A 413 -11.54 -7.74 10.86
CA GLN A 413 -11.22 -6.43 11.42
C GLN A 413 -11.61 -6.42 12.90
N ILE A 414 -10.65 -6.10 13.77
CA ILE A 414 -10.80 -6.16 15.24
C ILE A 414 -10.29 -4.90 15.93
N VAL A 415 -9.99 -3.85 15.16
CA VAL A 415 -9.48 -2.57 15.67
C VAL A 415 -10.43 -1.47 15.23
N ARG A 416 -10.52 -0.42 16.06
CA ARG A 416 -11.36 0.74 15.80
C ARG A 416 -10.71 2.02 16.32
N TRP A 417 -10.76 3.08 15.53
CA TRP A 417 -10.34 4.42 15.93
C TRP A 417 -11.52 5.38 16.04
N TRP A 418 -11.36 6.39 16.89
CA TRP A 418 -12.33 7.42 17.16
C TRP A 418 -11.63 8.78 17.16
N TYR A 419 -11.88 9.61 16.16
CA TYR A 419 -11.31 10.96 16.11
C TYR A 419 -11.79 11.79 17.30
N VAL A 420 -10.89 12.60 17.87
CA VAL A 420 -11.23 13.47 19.00
C VAL A 420 -11.94 14.71 18.46
N ASP A 421 -13.26 14.71 18.51
CA ASP A 421 -14.15 15.81 18.08
C ASP A 421 -14.83 16.53 19.26
N ASN A 422 -14.57 16.06 20.49
CA ASN A 422 -15.14 16.63 21.71
C ASN A 422 -14.20 16.41 22.91
N THR A 423 -14.30 17.28 23.93
CA THR A 423 -13.49 17.17 25.17
C THR A 423 -13.84 15.96 26.02
N THR A 424 -14.99 15.33 25.79
CA THR A 424 -15.40 14.09 26.42
C THR A 424 -16.13 13.25 25.40
N MET A 425 -15.62 12.05 25.14
CA MET A 425 -16.13 11.14 24.13
C MET A 425 -16.31 9.73 24.69
N GLU A 426 -17.28 9.01 24.15
CA GLU A 426 -17.50 7.59 24.40
C GLU A 426 -16.84 6.80 23.27
N VAL A 427 -15.96 5.85 23.62
CA VAL A 427 -15.26 4.99 22.68
C VAL A 427 -15.45 3.53 23.08
N GLY A 428 -15.31 2.62 22.11
CA GLY A 428 -15.43 1.19 22.37
C GLY A 428 -14.97 0.37 21.18
N ASN A 429 -14.90 -0.94 21.39
CA ASN A 429 -14.64 -1.93 20.34
C ASN A 429 -15.34 -3.23 20.72
N ALA A 430 -16.07 -3.84 19.77
CA ALA A 430 -16.80 -5.08 20.00
C ALA A 430 -15.89 -6.26 20.40
N PHE A 431 -14.61 -6.22 20.02
CA PHE A 431 -13.59 -7.22 20.37
C PHE A 431 -12.75 -6.82 21.60
N GLY A 432 -12.91 -5.60 22.10
CA GLY A 432 -12.02 -5.00 23.08
C GLY A 432 -10.64 -4.68 22.48
N GLY A 433 -9.70 -4.30 23.33
CA GLY A 433 -8.31 -4.09 22.90
C GLY A 433 -7.54 -3.11 23.76
N PRO A 434 -6.20 -3.06 23.62
CA PRO A 434 -5.39 -1.99 24.23
C PRO A 434 -5.84 -0.62 23.71
N ILE A 435 -5.81 0.39 24.58
CA ILE A 435 -6.22 1.75 24.27
C ILE A 435 -4.96 2.58 23.97
N TYR A 436 -4.93 3.25 22.82
CA TYR A 436 -3.86 4.18 22.45
C TYR A 436 -4.41 5.57 22.15
N ILE A 437 -3.55 6.57 22.31
CA ILE A 437 -3.78 7.89 21.74
C ILE A 437 -2.90 8.01 20.50
N GLY A 438 -3.53 8.14 19.33
CA GLY A 438 -2.86 8.36 18.06
C GLY A 438 -2.52 9.83 17.88
N ILE A 439 -1.22 10.13 17.76
CA ILE A 439 -0.72 11.49 17.52
C ILE A 439 -0.16 11.57 16.11
N GLU A 440 -0.58 12.56 15.34
CA GLU A 440 -0.17 12.72 13.94
C GLU A 440 1.35 12.97 13.83
N ALA A 441 1.98 12.42 12.80
CA ALA A 441 3.37 12.72 12.49
C ALA A 441 3.52 14.20 12.10
N GLY A 442 4.47 14.90 12.73
CA GLY A 442 4.67 16.34 12.62
C GLY A 442 3.93 17.16 13.69
N SER A 443 3.18 16.52 14.58
CA SER A 443 2.43 17.19 15.65
C SER A 443 3.34 17.97 16.62
N THR A 444 2.85 19.13 17.07
CA THR A 444 3.51 20.04 18.02
C THR A 444 2.58 20.44 19.18
N LEU A 445 1.67 19.54 19.55
CA LEU A 445 0.61 19.80 20.53
C LEU A 445 1.13 20.00 21.98
N GLY A 446 2.39 19.68 22.24
CA GLY A 446 2.95 19.69 23.60
C GLY A 446 2.46 18.51 24.44
N ASN A 447 2.88 18.49 25.71
CA ASN A 447 2.37 17.51 26.66
C ASN A 447 0.96 17.90 27.14
N PHE A 448 0.06 16.93 27.20
CA PHE A 448 -1.30 17.13 27.69
C PHE A 448 -1.80 15.95 28.51
N ASP A 449 -2.65 16.23 29.49
CA ASP A 449 -3.25 15.20 30.33
C ASP A 449 -4.58 14.72 29.76
N ILE A 450 -4.77 13.40 29.76
CA ILE A 450 -6.05 12.76 29.45
C ILE A 450 -6.55 11.98 30.65
N THR A 451 -7.86 11.75 30.72
CA THR A 451 -8.46 10.83 31.68
C THR A 451 -9.29 9.77 30.96
N ILE A 452 -8.99 8.50 31.23
CA ILE A 452 -9.69 7.34 30.68
C ILE A 452 -10.44 6.66 31.82
N SER A 453 -11.76 6.47 31.66
CA SER A 453 -12.66 5.82 32.63
C SER A 453 -13.30 4.56 32.06
N ASN A 454 -13.64 3.63 32.94
CA ASN A 454 -14.18 2.31 32.61
C ASN A 454 -13.21 1.40 31.82
N ALA A 455 -11.90 1.56 32.04
CA ALA A 455 -10.88 0.73 31.42
C ALA A 455 -10.35 -0.36 32.37
N VAL A 456 -9.69 -1.36 31.81
CA VAL A 456 -9.01 -2.44 32.51
C VAL A 456 -7.50 -2.22 32.45
N LYS A 457 -6.76 -2.60 33.49
CA LYS A 457 -5.29 -2.53 33.45
C LYS A 457 -4.72 -3.61 32.54
N ALA A 458 -3.77 -3.23 31.70
CA ALA A 458 -2.98 -4.14 30.90
C ALA A 458 -1.54 -4.25 31.44
N PRO A 459 -0.91 -5.43 31.39
CA PRO A 459 0.49 -5.54 31.72
C PRO A 459 1.34 -4.61 30.86
N ARG A 460 2.15 -3.79 31.52
CA ARG A 460 3.00 -2.80 30.85
C ARG A 460 4.36 -2.73 31.53
N TYR A 461 5.41 -2.84 30.74
CA TYR A 461 6.78 -2.51 31.14
C TYR A 461 7.33 -1.42 30.23
N ILE A 462 7.84 -0.34 30.83
CA ILE A 462 8.58 0.72 30.15
C ILE A 462 10.00 0.71 30.72
N HIS A 463 10.97 0.43 29.87
CA HIS A 463 12.38 0.42 30.22
C HIS A 463 12.81 1.79 30.76
N GLY A 464 13.57 1.79 31.87
CA GLY A 464 14.00 3.01 32.57
C GLY A 464 12.93 3.70 33.45
N GLU A 465 11.64 3.37 33.30
CA GLU A 465 10.56 3.96 34.11
C GLU A 465 9.90 2.96 35.06
N THR A 466 9.72 1.71 34.64
CA THR A 466 9.01 0.69 35.41
C THR A 466 9.95 -0.01 36.37
N ASP A 467 9.64 0.03 37.67
CA ASP A 467 10.39 -0.69 38.69
C ASP A 467 10.22 -2.21 38.55
N ILE A 468 11.33 -2.95 38.57
CA ILE A 468 11.35 -4.41 38.36
C ILE A 468 10.61 -5.15 39.47
N PHE A 469 10.68 -4.68 40.72
CA PHE A 469 9.93 -5.29 41.80
C PHE A 469 8.42 -5.09 41.60
N GLN A 470 7.97 -3.90 41.20
CA GLN A 470 6.57 -3.65 40.84
C GLN A 470 6.11 -4.48 39.64
N TRP A 471 6.95 -4.63 38.62
CA TRP A 471 6.67 -5.50 37.48
C TRP A 471 6.39 -6.94 37.93
N GLN A 472 7.31 -7.53 38.69
CA GLN A 472 7.23 -8.92 39.15
C GLN A 472 6.04 -9.16 40.09
N GLN A 473 5.74 -8.21 40.97
CA GLN A 473 4.72 -8.40 42.01
C GLN A 473 3.31 -7.98 41.56
N GLN A 474 3.20 -7.09 40.57
CA GLN A 474 1.92 -6.46 40.23
C GLN A 474 1.67 -6.39 38.72
N TYR A 475 2.49 -5.64 37.97
CA TYR A 475 2.09 -5.22 36.61
C TYR A 475 2.01 -6.36 35.61
N ARG A 476 2.90 -7.36 35.67
CA ARG A 476 2.81 -8.54 34.79
C ARG A 476 1.55 -9.40 35.01
N HIS A 477 0.87 -9.20 36.14
CA HIS A 477 -0.35 -9.91 36.50
C HIS A 477 -1.63 -9.08 36.30
N ASP A 478 -1.52 -7.89 35.71
CA ASP A 478 -2.70 -7.11 35.32
C ASP A 478 -3.57 -7.93 34.33
N PRO A 479 -4.91 -7.81 34.42
CA PRO A 479 -5.82 -8.84 33.92
C PRO A 479 -6.07 -8.82 32.41
N ALA A 480 -5.66 -7.79 31.68
CA ALA A 480 -5.93 -7.74 30.23
C ALA A 480 -5.23 -8.90 29.47
N PRO A 481 -5.82 -9.35 28.35
CA PRO A 481 -5.27 -10.44 27.54
C PRO A 481 -4.04 -10.06 26.72
N TRP A 482 -3.75 -8.76 26.57
CA TRP A 482 -2.59 -8.24 25.85
C TRP A 482 -1.75 -7.31 26.70
N ALA A 483 -0.46 -7.28 26.41
CA ALA A 483 0.58 -6.57 27.13
C ALA A 483 1.47 -5.75 26.19
N GLU A 484 2.13 -4.75 26.76
CA GLU A 484 3.19 -4.01 26.07
C GLU A 484 4.46 -3.99 26.92
N ILE A 485 5.58 -4.40 26.31
CA ILE A 485 6.92 -4.24 26.89
C ILE A 485 7.75 -3.42 25.90
N GLY A 486 8.41 -2.37 26.36
CA GLY A 486 9.16 -1.51 25.45
C GLY A 486 10.04 -0.48 26.12
N SER A 487 10.75 0.25 25.27
CA SER A 487 11.72 1.30 25.60
C SER A 487 11.43 2.57 24.78
N GLY A 488 12.37 3.51 24.77
CA GLY A 488 12.33 4.66 23.85
C GLY A 488 12.60 4.30 22.38
N GLN A 489 13.14 3.11 22.09
CA GLN A 489 13.49 2.69 20.73
C GLN A 489 12.52 1.65 20.17
N PHE A 490 12.02 0.73 21.01
CA PHE A 490 11.22 -0.38 20.53
C PHE A 490 10.10 -0.80 21.49
N ILE A 491 8.91 -1.11 20.95
CA ILE A 491 7.76 -1.61 21.73
C ILE A 491 7.24 -2.91 21.12
N LEU A 492 7.14 -3.94 21.95
CA LEU A 492 6.52 -5.22 21.64
C LEU A 492 5.10 -5.26 22.20
N THR A 493 4.10 -5.50 21.34
CA THR A 493 2.71 -5.72 21.75
C THR A 493 2.36 -7.20 21.60
N VAL A 494 2.23 -7.90 22.73
CA VAL A 494 2.21 -9.38 22.79
C VAL A 494 1.03 -9.88 23.63
N PRO A 495 0.59 -11.14 23.45
CA PRO A 495 -0.35 -11.76 24.36
C PRO A 495 0.19 -11.77 25.79
N SER A 496 -0.62 -11.38 26.77
CA SER A 496 -0.18 -11.25 28.17
C SER A 496 0.37 -12.54 28.74
N TYR A 497 -0.13 -13.70 28.30
CA TYR A 497 0.29 -14.99 28.82
C TYR A 497 1.77 -15.30 28.52
N GLU A 498 2.36 -14.71 27.48
CA GLU A 498 3.77 -14.89 27.10
C GLU A 498 4.72 -14.13 28.04
N ILE A 499 4.23 -13.07 28.70
CA ILE A 499 5.05 -12.19 29.54
C ILE A 499 4.78 -12.31 31.04
N ARG A 500 3.76 -13.09 31.47
CA ARG A 500 3.42 -13.20 32.90
C ARG A 500 4.54 -13.82 33.73
N ASP A 501 5.37 -14.64 33.11
CA ASP A 501 6.50 -15.32 33.74
C ASP A 501 7.86 -14.66 33.40
N LEU A 502 7.85 -13.52 32.69
CA LEU A 502 9.06 -12.75 32.39
C LEU A 502 9.55 -12.05 33.66
N ASP A 503 10.58 -12.60 34.31
CA ASP A 503 11.10 -12.06 35.58
C ASP A 503 11.95 -10.79 35.38
N ASN A 504 12.74 -10.72 34.31
CA ASN A 504 13.64 -9.60 34.04
C ASN A 504 13.42 -9.00 32.63
N PRO A 505 12.41 -8.13 32.47
CA PRO A 505 12.21 -7.40 31.21
C PRO A 505 13.28 -6.34 30.95
N GLN A 506 14.15 -6.03 31.93
CA GLN A 506 15.23 -5.05 31.73
C GLN A 506 16.27 -5.60 30.75
N ASP A 507 16.81 -6.80 31.01
CA ASP A 507 17.82 -7.41 30.14
C ASP A 507 17.31 -7.61 28.71
N LEU A 508 16.02 -7.98 28.58
CA LEU A 508 15.37 -8.11 27.28
C LEU A 508 15.33 -6.77 26.53
N MET A 509 14.93 -5.70 27.21
CA MET A 509 14.86 -4.38 26.56
C MET A 509 16.23 -3.75 26.35
N ASP A 510 17.22 -4.02 27.21
CA ASP A 510 18.62 -3.63 26.97
C ASP A 510 19.14 -4.27 25.67
N TRP A 511 18.85 -5.56 25.46
CA TRP A 511 19.23 -6.28 24.24
C TRP A 511 18.52 -5.72 22.99
N TRP A 512 17.21 -5.46 23.07
CA TRP A 512 16.47 -4.86 21.96
C TRP A 512 16.89 -3.42 21.67
N ASP A 513 17.23 -2.64 22.69
CA ASP A 513 17.77 -1.28 22.52
C ASP A 513 19.13 -1.29 21.84
N GLU A 514 19.99 -2.27 22.15
CA GLU A 514 21.24 -2.49 21.44
C GLU A 514 21.00 -2.88 19.98
N ALA A 515 20.09 -3.84 19.73
CA ALA A 515 19.74 -4.27 18.37
C ALA A 515 19.21 -3.12 17.50
N LEU A 516 18.20 -2.38 17.97
CA LEU A 516 17.66 -1.24 17.21
C LEU A 516 18.68 -0.12 17.05
N GLY A 517 19.52 0.14 18.07
CA GLY A 517 20.61 1.09 17.96
C GLY A 517 21.58 0.72 16.84
N MET A 518 21.98 -0.55 16.75
CA MET A 518 22.81 -1.07 15.67
C MET A 518 22.14 -0.96 14.29
N GLU A 519 20.82 -1.17 14.20
CA GLU A 519 20.08 -0.93 12.95
C GLU A 519 20.08 0.55 12.55
N HIS A 520 19.80 1.46 13.49
CA HIS A 520 19.84 2.90 13.21
C HIS A 520 21.23 3.33 12.72
N GLU A 521 22.28 2.76 13.30
CA GLU A 521 23.68 3.04 12.93
C GLU A 521 24.04 2.53 11.53
N ILE A 522 23.67 1.29 11.16
CA ILE A 522 24.06 0.70 9.88
C ILE A 522 23.44 1.41 8.67
N TYR A 523 22.24 1.98 8.82
CA TYR A 523 21.62 2.81 7.77
C TYR A 523 22.05 4.28 7.85
N GLY A 524 22.65 4.71 8.96
CA GLY A 524 23.26 6.04 9.09
C GLY A 524 22.30 7.20 9.34
N TYR A 525 20.99 6.95 9.54
CA TYR A 525 20.01 7.99 9.87
C TYR A 525 19.89 8.16 11.39
N THR A 526 20.81 8.92 11.98
CA THR A 526 20.84 9.14 13.43
C THR A 526 20.77 10.64 13.78
N PRO A 527 20.08 11.03 14.88
CA PRO A 527 19.26 10.18 15.74
C PRO A 527 17.96 9.72 15.07
N TRP A 528 17.54 8.48 15.33
CA TRP A 528 16.26 7.96 14.88
C TRP A 528 15.12 8.58 15.70
N PRO A 529 14.15 9.28 15.08
CA PRO A 529 13.27 10.18 15.82
C PRO A 529 11.93 9.54 16.25
N ARG A 530 11.68 8.27 15.90
CA ARG A 530 10.41 7.59 16.16
C ARG A 530 10.67 6.21 16.74
N VAL A 531 10.04 5.89 17.88
CA VAL A 531 10.04 4.52 18.42
C VAL A 531 9.48 3.54 17.39
N GLU A 532 10.11 2.40 17.18
CA GLU A 532 9.60 1.31 16.36
C GLU A 532 8.66 0.40 17.18
N ARG A 533 7.74 -0.30 16.51
CA ARG A 533 6.69 -1.08 17.20
C ARG A 533 6.35 -2.38 16.48
N ALA A 534 6.37 -3.47 17.23
CA ALA A 534 5.80 -4.77 16.86
C ALA A 534 4.38 -4.92 17.35
N VAL A 535 3.52 -5.50 16.52
CA VAL A 535 2.27 -6.12 16.97
C VAL A 535 2.19 -7.53 16.43
N PHE A 536 2.02 -8.47 17.35
CA PHE A 536 1.84 -9.88 17.01
C PHE A 536 0.37 -10.19 16.78
N ASP A 537 0.09 -11.15 15.90
CA ASP A 537 -1.27 -11.47 15.48
C ASP A 537 -1.43 -12.98 15.24
N ALA A 538 -2.63 -13.52 15.43
CA ALA A 538 -2.98 -14.87 15.00
C ALA A 538 -2.84 -15.05 13.48
N GLN A 539 -3.11 -13.98 12.72
CA GLN A 539 -3.00 -13.96 11.27
C GLN A 539 -2.83 -12.54 10.73
N ILE A 540 -1.81 -12.35 9.89
CA ILE A 540 -1.52 -11.09 9.18
C ILE A 540 -1.92 -11.18 7.69
N SER A 541 -2.04 -10.02 7.03
CA SER A 541 -2.52 -9.86 5.65
C SER A 541 -1.61 -10.50 4.61
N VAL A 542 -0.29 -10.52 4.83
CA VAL A 542 0.70 -11.08 3.90
C VAL A 542 1.93 -11.60 4.65
N GLY A 543 2.56 -12.65 4.11
CA GLY A 543 3.85 -13.14 4.61
C GLY A 543 3.83 -13.79 6.00
N TRP A 544 5.03 -13.99 6.54
CA TRP A 544 5.28 -14.43 7.92
C TRP A 544 5.43 -13.24 8.87
N MET A 545 6.04 -12.17 8.39
CA MET A 545 6.05 -10.86 9.00
C MET A 545 5.92 -9.84 7.86
N HIS A 546 5.59 -8.59 8.19
CA HIS A 546 5.76 -7.47 7.26
C HIS A 546 6.05 -6.17 7.99
N SER A 547 6.87 -5.34 7.34
CA SER A 547 7.21 -3.98 7.73
C SER A 547 6.02 -3.01 7.82
N GLY A 548 6.25 -1.87 8.47
CA GLY A 548 5.25 -0.84 8.72
C GLY A 548 5.33 -0.23 10.11
N TYR A 549 4.30 0.57 10.44
CA TYR A 549 4.09 1.06 11.80
C TYR A 549 2.64 0.82 12.24
N PRO A 550 2.39 -0.22 13.06
CA PRO A 550 3.36 -1.20 13.56
C PRO A 550 3.87 -2.11 12.44
N PHE A 551 5.04 -2.72 12.63
CA PHE A 551 5.36 -3.94 11.88
C PHE A 551 4.54 -5.09 12.49
N MET A 552 4.11 -6.02 11.65
CA MET A 552 3.22 -7.11 12.05
C MET A 552 3.93 -8.46 11.92
N ALA A 553 3.69 -9.35 12.88
CA ALA A 553 4.24 -10.71 12.89
C ALA A 553 3.21 -11.72 13.41
N HIS A 554 3.39 -13.00 13.09
CA HIS A 554 2.57 -14.05 13.71
C HIS A 554 2.95 -14.27 15.18
N ASP A 555 1.95 -14.44 16.03
CA ASP A 555 2.08 -14.69 17.47
C ASP A 555 2.92 -15.92 17.83
N LEU A 556 3.05 -16.87 16.90
CA LEU A 556 3.98 -17.99 16.96
C LEU A 556 5.43 -17.61 17.23
N SER A 557 5.84 -16.38 16.89
CA SER A 557 7.20 -15.89 17.09
C SER A 557 7.43 -15.32 18.49
N VAL A 558 6.36 -15.03 19.26
CA VAL A 558 6.44 -14.27 20.51
C VAL A 558 7.33 -14.94 21.53
N ALA A 559 7.16 -16.25 21.75
CA ALA A 559 7.90 -17.00 22.77
C ALA A 559 9.43 -16.89 22.59
N GLY A 560 9.92 -16.80 21.35
CA GLY A 560 11.33 -16.55 21.07
C GLY A 560 11.71 -15.08 21.26
N VAL A 561 10.91 -14.16 20.72
CA VAL A 561 11.17 -12.70 20.73
C VAL A 561 11.20 -12.09 22.14
N VAL A 562 10.46 -12.66 23.10
CA VAL A 562 10.46 -12.20 24.50
C VAL A 562 11.44 -12.95 25.40
N ASP A 563 12.19 -13.92 24.88
CA ASP A 563 13.23 -14.65 25.60
C ASP A 563 14.61 -14.11 25.22
N VAL A 564 15.20 -13.31 26.10
CA VAL A 564 16.53 -12.71 25.88
C VAL A 564 17.62 -13.76 25.70
N SER A 565 17.52 -14.92 26.34
CA SER A 565 18.51 -16.00 26.19
C SER A 565 18.41 -16.61 24.81
N TYR A 566 17.17 -16.85 24.34
CA TYR A 566 16.93 -17.33 22.99
C TYR A 566 17.42 -16.33 21.94
N MET A 567 17.04 -15.05 22.06
CA MET A 567 17.45 -13.99 21.13
C MET A 567 18.96 -13.81 21.09
N SER A 568 19.65 -13.89 22.24
CA SER A 568 21.11 -13.79 22.29
C SER A 568 21.82 -14.98 21.64
N GLU A 569 21.24 -16.19 21.69
CA GLU A 569 21.85 -17.39 21.11
C GLU A 569 21.49 -17.60 19.63
N ASN A 570 20.27 -17.21 19.22
CA ASN A 570 19.71 -17.56 17.92
C ASN A 570 19.40 -16.35 17.03
N GLY A 571 19.12 -15.19 17.63
CA GLY A 571 18.54 -14.04 16.94
C GLY A 571 17.16 -14.33 16.34
N ASP A 572 16.65 -13.38 15.57
CA ASP A 572 15.48 -13.58 14.70
C ASP A 572 15.69 -12.82 13.39
N TRP A 573 16.11 -13.54 12.34
CA TRP A 573 16.36 -12.95 11.03
C TRP A 573 15.14 -12.20 10.50
N GLY A 574 13.93 -12.72 10.72
CA GLY A 574 12.69 -12.13 10.24
C GLY A 574 12.42 -10.79 10.90
N MET A 575 12.57 -10.70 12.21
CA MET A 575 12.42 -9.44 12.95
C MET A 575 13.39 -8.37 12.43
N PHE A 576 14.67 -8.72 12.28
CA PHE A 576 15.71 -7.80 11.78
C PHE A 576 15.45 -7.40 10.32
N HIS A 577 14.92 -8.31 9.51
CA HIS A 577 14.60 -8.08 8.11
C HIS A 577 13.45 -7.06 7.96
N GLU A 578 12.37 -7.22 8.72
CA GLU A 578 11.24 -6.28 8.66
C GLU A 578 11.57 -4.91 9.26
N LEU A 579 12.35 -4.86 10.34
CA LEU A 579 12.85 -3.60 10.86
C LEU A 579 13.85 -2.97 9.87
N GLY A 580 14.67 -3.77 9.19
CA GLY A 580 15.50 -3.33 8.07
C GLY A 580 14.70 -2.68 6.94
N HIS A 581 13.53 -3.22 6.58
CA HIS A 581 12.61 -2.56 5.65
C HIS A 581 12.16 -1.18 6.15
N ASN A 582 11.87 -1.02 7.45
CA ASN A 582 11.53 0.29 8.03
C ASN A 582 12.67 1.32 7.88
N HIS A 583 13.92 0.87 7.74
CA HIS A 583 15.09 1.74 7.55
C HIS A 583 15.45 2.02 6.09
N GLN A 584 14.79 1.38 5.14
CA GLN A 584 15.05 1.63 3.72
C GLN A 584 14.57 3.02 3.31
N TRP A 585 15.51 3.81 2.76
CA TRP A 585 15.24 5.10 2.16
C TRP A 585 15.01 4.93 0.66
N MET A 586 13.80 5.21 0.19
CA MET A 586 13.40 4.89 -1.19
C MET A 586 14.39 5.40 -2.26
N PRO A 587 14.94 6.64 -2.18
CA PRO A 587 15.97 7.10 -3.10
C PRO A 587 17.27 6.28 -3.16
N SER A 588 17.61 5.52 -2.12
CA SER A 588 18.80 4.65 -2.10
C SER A 588 18.46 3.16 -2.30
N THR A 589 17.18 2.80 -2.41
CA THR A 589 16.74 1.43 -2.68
C THR A 589 16.79 1.18 -4.19
N LEU A 590 17.82 0.47 -4.65
CA LEU A 590 18.03 0.22 -6.08
C LEU A 590 16.93 -0.68 -6.68
N PRO A 591 16.66 -0.60 -7.99
CA PRO A 591 15.73 -1.49 -8.65
C PRO A 591 16.04 -2.96 -8.39
N GLY A 592 15.03 -3.74 -7.98
CA GLY A 592 15.18 -5.16 -7.67
C GLY A 592 15.81 -5.46 -6.30
N THR A 593 16.09 -4.47 -5.46
CA THR A 593 16.79 -4.64 -4.17
C THR A 593 15.92 -4.39 -2.93
N THR A 594 14.59 -4.29 -3.08
CA THR A 594 13.66 -4.14 -1.94
C THR A 594 13.91 -5.20 -0.87
N GLU A 595 13.97 -6.47 -1.24
CA GLU A 595 14.24 -7.59 -0.32
C GLU A 595 15.74 -7.76 0.01
N THR A 596 16.60 -6.85 -0.45
CA THR A 596 18.06 -6.96 -0.33
C THR A 596 18.60 -5.94 0.67
N GLY A 597 18.31 -4.66 0.46
CA GLY A 597 18.84 -3.59 1.32
C GLY A 597 18.39 -3.73 2.78
N CYS A 598 17.18 -4.25 3.01
CA CYS A 598 16.67 -4.54 4.36
C CYS A 598 17.54 -5.56 5.12
N ASN A 599 18.17 -6.50 4.42
CA ASN A 599 19.01 -7.54 5.03
C ASN A 599 20.39 -7.03 5.49
N PHE A 600 20.71 -5.74 5.32
CA PHE A 600 21.89 -5.17 5.98
C PHE A 600 21.76 -5.26 7.50
N ALA A 601 20.57 -4.97 8.05
CA ALA A 601 20.26 -5.17 9.45
C ALA A 601 20.39 -6.64 9.86
N SER A 602 19.74 -7.55 9.12
CA SER A 602 19.77 -8.98 9.42
C SER A 602 21.18 -9.55 9.45
N VAL A 603 22.01 -9.25 8.44
CA VAL A 603 23.39 -9.74 8.42
C VAL A 603 24.20 -9.11 9.55
N TYR A 604 24.12 -7.78 9.72
CA TYR A 604 24.93 -7.07 10.72
C TYR A 604 24.62 -7.51 12.15
N LEU A 605 23.34 -7.59 12.52
CA LEU A 605 22.92 -8.03 13.84
C LEU A 605 23.26 -9.50 14.08
N MET A 606 23.05 -10.36 13.09
CA MET A 606 23.39 -11.76 13.28
C MET A 606 24.90 -11.95 13.42
N GLU A 607 25.74 -11.22 12.68
CA GLU A 607 27.22 -11.32 12.82
C GLU A 607 27.72 -10.76 14.15
N GLU A 608 27.28 -9.56 14.52
CA GLU A 608 27.90 -8.78 15.61
C GLU A 608 27.20 -8.94 16.97
N LEU A 609 25.88 -9.14 16.98
CA LEU A 609 25.10 -9.26 18.22
C LEU A 609 24.84 -10.73 18.62
N VAL A 610 24.60 -11.61 17.63
CA VAL A 610 24.25 -13.02 17.88
C VAL A 610 25.45 -13.96 17.71
N ASN A 611 26.23 -13.77 16.65
CA ASN A 611 27.39 -14.57 16.26
C ASN A 611 27.07 -16.09 16.08
N PRO A 612 26.15 -16.47 15.17
CA PRO A 612 25.79 -17.86 14.93
C PRO A 612 26.84 -18.57 14.06
N PRO A 613 26.89 -19.92 14.08
CA PRO A 613 27.97 -20.68 13.45
C PRO A 613 27.99 -20.65 11.91
N ASN A 614 26.88 -20.33 11.23
CA ASN A 614 26.80 -20.23 9.77
C ASN A 614 25.66 -19.28 9.35
N LEU A 615 25.96 -18.25 8.55
CA LEU A 615 24.96 -17.27 8.09
C LEU A 615 24.57 -17.40 6.63
N ARG A 616 25.47 -17.95 5.79
CA ARG A 616 25.31 -17.90 4.33
C ARG A 616 24.85 -19.23 3.77
N PRO A 617 23.84 -19.23 2.86
CA PRO A 617 23.57 -20.39 2.03
C PRO A 617 24.77 -20.69 1.10
N ALA A 618 24.83 -21.92 0.58
CA ALA A 618 25.92 -22.33 -0.30
C ALA A 618 25.86 -21.64 -1.68
N ASP A 619 26.83 -20.76 -1.94
CA ASP A 619 27.35 -20.21 -3.21
C ASP A 619 26.36 -20.07 -4.40
N PRO A 620 25.38 -19.16 -4.33
CA PRO A 620 24.43 -18.89 -5.41
C PRO A 620 25.01 -18.08 -6.59
N GLN A 621 26.22 -17.53 -6.45
CA GLN A 621 26.80 -16.53 -7.36
C GLN A 621 27.26 -17.13 -8.69
N ARG A 622 27.80 -18.35 -8.68
CA ARG A 622 28.36 -18.99 -9.89
C ARG A 622 27.35 -19.09 -11.03
N ALA A 623 26.13 -19.55 -10.73
CA ALA A 623 25.09 -19.71 -11.74
C ALA A 623 24.65 -18.38 -12.35
N TYR A 624 24.72 -17.28 -11.60
CA TYR A 624 24.37 -15.94 -12.08
C TYR A 624 25.39 -15.42 -13.11
N PHE A 625 26.68 -15.56 -12.83
CA PHE A 625 27.72 -15.14 -13.77
C PHE A 625 27.76 -16.03 -15.02
N GLU A 626 27.48 -17.33 -14.90
CA GLU A 626 27.32 -18.24 -16.05
C GLU A 626 26.13 -17.88 -16.96
N ASP A 627 25.13 -17.16 -16.45
CA ASP A 627 24.01 -16.58 -17.21
C ASP A 627 24.33 -15.19 -17.79
N GLY A 628 25.61 -14.80 -17.82
CA GLY A 628 26.06 -13.56 -18.44
C GLY A 628 25.74 -12.31 -17.62
N SER A 629 25.56 -12.45 -16.30
CA SER A 629 25.32 -11.33 -15.37
C SER A 629 24.05 -10.52 -15.70
N ASN A 630 22.98 -11.21 -16.09
CA ASN A 630 21.72 -10.57 -16.41
C ASN A 630 21.01 -10.07 -15.14
N ILE A 631 21.08 -8.77 -14.88
CA ILE A 631 20.50 -8.11 -13.71
C ILE A 631 19.00 -8.39 -13.50
N SER A 632 18.24 -8.71 -14.57
CA SER A 632 16.83 -9.08 -14.42
C SER A 632 16.60 -10.37 -13.65
N ASN A 633 17.64 -11.20 -13.51
CA ASN A 633 17.59 -12.51 -12.88
C ASN A 633 18.12 -12.50 -11.43
N TRP A 634 18.27 -11.32 -10.83
CA TRP A 634 18.64 -11.21 -9.42
C TRP A 634 17.66 -11.95 -8.52
N SER A 635 18.23 -12.78 -7.65
CA SER A 635 17.59 -13.20 -6.42
C SER A 635 18.09 -12.32 -5.27
N THR A 636 17.37 -12.33 -4.15
CA THR A 636 17.76 -11.61 -2.93
C THR A 636 19.22 -11.82 -2.55
N TRP A 637 19.70 -13.07 -2.52
CA TRP A 637 21.07 -13.39 -2.14
C TRP A 637 22.11 -12.93 -3.17
N VAL A 638 21.82 -13.08 -4.45
CA VAL A 638 22.72 -12.61 -5.52
C VAL A 638 22.88 -11.09 -5.47
N ALA A 639 21.79 -10.35 -5.29
CA ALA A 639 21.85 -8.90 -5.14
C ALA A 639 22.56 -8.51 -3.83
N LEU A 640 22.29 -9.21 -2.72
CA LEU A 640 22.93 -8.95 -1.42
C LEU A 640 24.44 -9.15 -1.47
N ASP A 641 24.90 -10.18 -2.18
CA ASP A 641 26.32 -10.48 -2.33
C ASP A 641 27.12 -9.35 -2.99
N THR A 642 26.49 -8.53 -3.85
CA THR A 642 27.12 -7.33 -4.42
C THR A 642 27.55 -6.32 -3.34
N PHE A 643 26.82 -6.28 -2.22
CA PHE A 643 27.13 -5.45 -1.06
C PHE A 643 28.04 -6.20 -0.07
N LEU A 644 27.80 -7.48 0.16
CA LEU A 644 28.56 -8.26 1.15
C LEU A 644 30.03 -8.42 0.76
N VAL A 645 30.36 -8.56 -0.52
CA VAL A 645 31.75 -8.61 -0.99
C VAL A 645 32.49 -7.29 -0.69
N ILE A 646 31.81 -6.16 -0.81
CA ILE A 646 32.35 -4.84 -0.44
C ILE A 646 32.52 -4.75 1.08
N LYS A 647 31.53 -5.23 1.84
CA LYS A 647 31.60 -5.33 3.31
C LYS A 647 32.74 -6.22 3.79
N GLU A 648 33.07 -7.31 3.09
CA GLU A 648 34.18 -8.19 3.45
C GLU A 648 35.53 -7.52 3.29
N GLU A 649 35.68 -6.67 2.28
CA GLU A 649 36.92 -5.96 2.00
C GLU A 649 37.10 -4.75 2.93
N TRP A 650 36.06 -3.93 3.13
CA TRP A 650 36.18 -2.63 3.81
C TRP A 650 35.32 -2.48 5.07
N GLY A 651 34.59 -3.51 5.48
CA GLY A 651 33.59 -3.42 6.55
C GLY A 651 32.32 -2.68 6.12
N TRP A 652 31.42 -2.44 7.08
CA TRP A 652 30.12 -1.81 6.82
C TRP A 652 30.17 -0.29 6.61
N ALA A 653 31.26 0.37 7.01
CA ALA A 653 31.36 1.83 7.01
C ALA A 653 31.14 2.46 5.61
N PRO A 654 31.74 1.97 4.51
CA PRO A 654 31.52 2.59 3.20
C PRO A 654 30.07 2.49 2.71
N ILE A 655 29.36 1.42 3.05
CA ILE A 655 27.94 1.23 2.71
C ILE A 655 27.09 2.23 3.52
N THR A 656 27.34 2.32 4.83
CA THR A 656 26.65 3.26 5.73
C THR A 656 26.84 4.70 5.26
N GLU A 657 28.08 5.10 4.96
CA GLU A 657 28.40 6.44 4.48
C GLU A 657 27.76 6.73 3.11
N ALA A 658 27.72 5.74 2.20
CA ALA A 658 27.09 5.90 0.90
C ALA A 658 25.56 6.08 1.01
N LEU A 659 24.90 5.33 1.89
CA LEU A 659 23.48 5.50 2.20
C LEU A 659 23.20 6.89 2.79
N ALA A 660 24.04 7.34 3.72
CA ALA A 660 23.86 8.59 4.43
C ALA A 660 23.87 9.84 3.52
N VAL A 661 24.54 9.77 2.37
CA VAL A 661 24.54 10.86 1.37
C VAL A 661 23.11 11.20 0.94
N TYR A 662 22.26 10.20 0.72
CA TYR A 662 20.92 10.37 0.16
C TYR A 662 19.97 11.17 1.06
N TYR A 663 20.20 11.20 2.37
CA TYR A 663 19.34 11.94 3.31
C TYR A 663 19.43 13.45 3.13
N THR A 664 20.52 13.94 2.54
CA THR A 664 20.81 15.37 2.41
C THR A 664 20.83 15.86 0.96
N LEU A 665 20.57 14.96 0.00
CA LEU A 665 20.52 15.32 -1.42
C LEU A 665 19.42 16.37 -1.67
N PRO A 666 19.72 17.46 -2.39
CA PRO A 666 18.69 18.35 -2.92
C PRO A 666 17.71 17.55 -3.78
N ALA A 667 16.42 17.90 -3.76
CA ALA A 667 15.38 17.19 -4.50
C ALA A 667 15.66 17.07 -6.02
N ALA A 668 16.41 18.02 -6.60
CA ALA A 668 16.81 18.00 -8.01
C ALA A 668 17.99 17.05 -8.32
N GLU A 669 18.68 16.56 -7.29
CA GLU A 669 19.83 15.65 -7.39
C GLU A 669 19.48 14.23 -6.95
N VAL A 670 18.25 14.00 -6.46
CA VAL A 670 17.75 12.66 -6.13
C VAL A 670 17.65 11.83 -7.41
N PRO A 671 18.37 10.70 -7.52
CA PRO A 671 18.35 9.90 -8.74
C PRO A 671 17.00 9.22 -8.94
N SER A 672 16.62 9.00 -10.20
CA SER A 672 15.37 8.32 -10.53
C SER A 672 15.47 7.44 -11.79
N GLY A 673 14.53 6.51 -11.95
CA GLY A 673 14.38 5.76 -13.21
C GLY A 673 15.41 4.63 -13.40
N GLY A 674 15.92 4.07 -12.30
CA GLY A 674 16.78 2.89 -12.27
C GLY A 674 18.21 3.10 -12.74
N THR A 675 18.40 3.60 -13.97
CA THR A 675 19.75 3.85 -14.49
C THR A 675 20.47 4.90 -13.65
N GLU A 676 19.82 6.02 -13.35
CA GLU A 676 20.44 7.06 -12.51
C GLU A 676 20.70 6.54 -11.09
N GLU A 677 19.80 5.73 -10.53
CA GLU A 677 19.91 5.15 -9.18
C GLU A 677 21.13 4.25 -9.05
N PHE A 678 21.33 3.32 -10.01
CA PHE A 678 22.52 2.48 -10.06
C PHE A 678 23.82 3.28 -10.21
N ASN A 679 23.82 4.28 -11.09
CA ASN A 679 25.01 5.08 -11.34
C ASN A 679 25.36 5.96 -10.12
N ALA A 680 24.36 6.58 -9.47
CA ALA A 680 24.55 7.36 -8.26
C ALA A 680 25.10 6.51 -7.11
N TRP A 681 24.56 5.30 -6.91
CA TRP A 681 25.06 4.36 -5.90
C TRP A 681 26.54 4.05 -6.09
N VAL A 682 26.94 3.70 -7.31
CA VAL A 682 28.34 3.39 -7.62
C VAL A 682 29.24 4.60 -7.40
N LEU A 683 28.79 5.82 -7.71
CA LEU A 683 29.53 7.05 -7.42
C LEU A 683 29.74 7.26 -5.91
N HIS A 684 28.66 7.15 -5.12
CA HIS A 684 28.72 7.34 -3.67
C HIS A 684 29.61 6.30 -3.01
N LEU A 685 29.43 5.03 -3.34
CA LEU A 685 30.22 3.94 -2.76
C LEU A 685 31.69 3.96 -3.20
N SER A 686 31.97 4.37 -4.44
CA SER A 686 33.36 4.55 -4.89
C SER A 686 34.06 5.67 -4.14
N ASN A 687 33.34 6.75 -3.84
CA ASN A 687 33.90 7.87 -3.08
C ASN A 687 34.18 7.49 -1.61
N THR A 688 33.34 6.66 -0.99
CA THR A 688 33.53 6.23 0.41
C THR A 688 34.61 5.16 0.55
N THR A 689 34.71 4.23 -0.41
CA THR A 689 35.82 3.24 -0.43
C THR A 689 37.16 3.86 -0.87
N GLY A 690 37.12 4.94 -1.65
CA GLY A 690 38.31 5.53 -2.28
C GLY A 690 38.79 4.76 -3.52
N TYR A 691 37.99 3.81 -4.02
CA TYR A 691 38.28 3.01 -5.21
C TYR A 691 37.20 3.21 -6.27
N ASN A 692 37.58 3.14 -7.54
CA ASN A 692 36.63 3.10 -8.64
C ASN A 692 35.99 1.70 -8.71
N LEU A 693 34.74 1.61 -8.26
CA LEU A 693 33.96 0.37 -8.24
C LEU A 693 33.10 0.17 -9.50
N ALA A 694 33.23 1.02 -10.52
CA ALA A 694 32.44 0.89 -11.74
C ALA A 694 32.71 -0.43 -12.49
N PRO A 695 33.96 -0.89 -12.69
CA PRO A 695 34.20 -2.20 -13.31
C PRO A 695 33.55 -3.35 -12.53
N TYR A 696 33.68 -3.34 -11.19
CA TYR A 696 33.08 -4.37 -10.32
C TYR A 696 31.55 -4.41 -10.45
N HIS A 697 30.86 -3.27 -10.37
CA HIS A 697 29.40 -3.25 -10.50
C HIS A 697 28.93 -3.54 -11.92
N ALA A 698 29.70 -3.18 -12.94
CA ALA A 698 29.42 -3.56 -14.32
C ALA A 698 29.53 -5.08 -14.53
N ALA A 699 30.45 -5.75 -13.83
CA ALA A 699 30.51 -7.22 -13.82
C ALA A 699 29.23 -7.85 -13.23
N TRP A 700 28.58 -7.18 -12.26
CA TRP A 700 27.26 -7.56 -11.75
C TRP A 700 26.08 -7.10 -12.63
N GLY A 701 26.33 -6.61 -13.85
CA GLY A 701 25.28 -6.22 -14.78
C GLY A 701 24.65 -4.84 -14.55
N PHE A 702 25.25 -3.98 -13.70
CA PHE A 702 24.73 -2.62 -13.48
C PHE A 702 24.78 -1.81 -14.79
N PRO A 703 23.70 -1.08 -15.16
CA PRO A 703 23.65 -0.28 -16.39
C PRO A 703 24.45 1.03 -16.27
N LEU A 704 25.76 0.92 -16.10
CA LEU A 704 26.64 2.07 -15.89
C LEU A 704 26.88 2.86 -17.19
N THR A 705 26.85 4.17 -17.08
CA THR A 705 27.08 5.10 -18.19
C THR A 705 28.53 5.56 -18.25
N GLN A 706 28.98 6.02 -19.42
CA GLN A 706 30.32 6.58 -19.59
C GLN A 706 30.61 7.73 -18.62
N ALA A 707 29.60 8.54 -18.29
CA ALA A 707 29.76 9.65 -17.35
C ALA A 707 30.21 9.19 -15.95
N THR A 708 29.75 8.02 -15.50
CA THR A 708 30.16 7.42 -14.22
C THR A 708 31.60 6.97 -14.26
N TYR A 709 32.03 6.30 -15.34
CA TYR A 709 33.43 5.93 -15.53
C TYR A 709 34.35 7.15 -15.56
N ASP A 710 33.94 8.22 -16.25
CA ASP A 710 34.71 9.46 -16.36
C ASP A 710 34.81 10.17 -14.99
N ALA A 711 33.71 10.23 -14.24
CA ALA A 711 33.67 10.82 -12.90
C ALA A 711 34.60 10.09 -11.91
N LEU A 712 34.69 8.77 -12.02
CA LEU A 712 35.52 7.93 -11.14
C LEU A 712 36.94 7.71 -11.67
N ALA A 713 37.32 8.29 -12.81
CA ALA A 713 38.61 8.05 -13.43
C ALA A 713 39.81 8.51 -12.58
N HIS A 714 39.58 9.35 -11.58
CA HIS A 714 40.60 9.86 -10.68
C HIS A 714 40.94 8.91 -9.51
N LEU A 715 40.10 7.90 -9.24
CA LEU A 715 40.32 6.90 -8.19
C LEU A 715 41.05 5.67 -8.75
N PRO A 716 41.82 4.91 -7.95
CA PRO A 716 42.36 3.61 -8.38
C PRO A 716 41.23 2.58 -8.58
N VAL A 717 41.36 1.66 -9.54
CA VAL A 717 40.42 0.53 -9.69
C VAL A 717 40.68 -0.52 -8.61
N TRP A 718 39.62 -1.14 -8.10
CA TRP A 718 39.73 -2.33 -7.26
C TRP A 718 40.05 -3.55 -8.13
N VAL A 719 41.33 -3.91 -8.22
CA VAL A 719 41.83 -5.00 -9.09
C VAL A 719 42.01 -6.33 -8.34
N ASP A 720 41.83 -6.33 -7.03
CA ASP A 720 41.93 -7.51 -6.17
C ASP A 720 40.54 -8.06 -5.80
N ASP A 721 39.49 -7.66 -6.54
CA ASP A 721 38.13 -8.09 -6.31
C ASP A 721 37.96 -9.62 -6.50
N PRO A 722 37.18 -10.31 -5.66
CA PRO A 722 37.10 -11.77 -5.66
C PRO A 722 36.36 -12.36 -6.88
N LEU A 723 35.72 -11.54 -7.73
CA LEU A 723 35.09 -12.04 -8.95
C LEU A 723 36.12 -12.35 -10.04
N ARG A 724 37.24 -11.63 -10.02
CA ARG A 724 38.25 -11.66 -11.06
C ARG A 724 38.83 -13.06 -11.23
N GLY A 725 38.62 -13.65 -12.40
CA GLY A 725 39.10 -14.99 -12.73
C GLY A 725 37.99 -16.03 -12.58
N ASP A 726 37.68 -16.44 -11.35
CA ASP A 726 36.83 -17.61 -11.11
C ASP A 726 35.34 -17.38 -11.43
N PHE A 727 34.91 -16.11 -11.52
CA PHE A 727 33.53 -15.71 -11.80
C PHE A 727 33.40 -14.77 -13.01
N TYR A 728 34.34 -13.84 -13.19
CA TYR A 728 34.26 -12.82 -14.24
C TYR A 728 35.63 -12.49 -14.86
N VAL A 729 35.62 -12.25 -16.17
CA VAL A 729 36.81 -11.87 -16.96
C VAL A 729 36.73 -10.38 -17.26
N TYR A 730 37.65 -9.60 -16.68
CA TYR A 730 37.72 -8.16 -16.89
C TYR A 730 38.63 -7.81 -18.06
N ASP A 731 38.23 -6.82 -18.85
CA ASP A 731 39.11 -6.18 -19.82
C ASP A 731 40.14 -5.29 -19.12
N ALA A 732 41.39 -5.30 -19.61
CA ALA A 732 42.38 -4.33 -19.16
C ALA A 732 42.01 -2.92 -19.62
N ILE A 733 42.40 -1.90 -18.85
CA ILE A 733 42.16 -0.49 -19.18
C ILE A 733 43.52 0.22 -19.23
N LEU A 734 43.89 0.74 -20.40
CA LEU A 734 45.12 1.52 -20.58
C LEU A 734 44.80 3.01 -20.77
N ARG A 735 45.66 3.87 -20.22
CA ARG A 735 45.55 5.33 -20.27
C ARG A 735 46.87 5.97 -20.67
N ASN A 736 46.82 7.25 -21.02
CA ASN A 736 48.00 8.09 -21.27
C ASN A 736 49.00 7.52 -22.30
N LEU A 737 48.48 6.78 -23.29
CA LEU A 737 49.29 6.20 -24.35
C LEU A 737 50.04 7.31 -25.10
N SER A 738 51.36 7.17 -25.18
CA SER A 738 52.26 8.16 -25.77
C SER A 738 53.56 7.49 -26.24
N ALA A 739 54.44 8.27 -26.89
CA ALA A 739 55.76 7.81 -27.29
C ALA A 739 56.84 8.74 -26.72
N THR A 740 57.90 8.15 -26.20
CA THR A 740 59.05 8.83 -25.61
C THR A 740 60.36 8.29 -26.21
N ASN A 741 61.49 8.95 -25.92
CA ASN A 741 62.82 8.54 -26.42
C ASN A 741 62.88 8.31 -27.93
N VAL A 742 62.15 9.10 -28.72
CA VAL A 742 62.08 8.95 -30.18
C VAL A 742 63.43 9.29 -30.80
N THR A 743 63.97 8.37 -31.60
CA THR A 743 65.19 8.53 -32.40
C THR A 743 64.87 8.30 -33.88
N SER A 744 65.88 8.40 -34.75
CA SER A 744 65.75 8.07 -36.17
C SER A 744 65.45 6.58 -36.45
N SER A 745 65.54 5.71 -35.44
CA SER A 745 65.40 4.24 -35.62
C SER A 745 64.56 3.54 -34.56
N THR A 746 64.26 4.17 -33.42
CA THR A 746 63.51 3.55 -32.31
C THR A 746 62.66 4.56 -31.57
N ALA A 747 61.62 4.09 -30.87
CA ALA A 747 60.89 4.86 -29.86
C ALA A 747 60.41 3.94 -28.74
N ASP A 748 60.19 4.49 -27.56
CA ASP A 748 59.53 3.77 -26.46
C ASP A 748 58.06 4.17 -26.43
N VAL A 749 57.18 3.21 -26.69
CA VAL A 749 55.74 3.38 -26.50
C VAL A 749 55.46 3.24 -25.01
N THR A 750 54.85 4.24 -24.40
CA THR A 750 54.58 4.29 -22.96
C THR A 750 53.09 4.44 -22.71
N TRP A 751 52.59 3.77 -21.68
CA TRP A 751 51.19 3.82 -21.25
C TRP A 751 51.11 3.68 -19.74
N ASP A 752 49.92 3.92 -19.19
CA ASP A 752 49.58 3.65 -17.81
C ASP A 752 48.50 2.56 -17.77
N VAL A 753 48.78 1.44 -17.12
CA VAL A 753 47.82 0.37 -16.88
C VAL A 753 46.96 0.79 -15.70
N TYR A 754 45.70 1.14 -15.97
CA TYR A 754 44.74 1.55 -14.96
C TYR A 754 43.97 0.35 -14.37
N ASP A 755 43.62 -0.63 -15.21
CA ASP A 755 43.15 -1.96 -14.82
C ASP A 755 43.98 -2.99 -15.60
N ASN A 756 44.48 -4.02 -14.93
CA ASN A 756 45.29 -5.08 -15.53
C ASN A 756 44.45 -6.19 -16.20
N GLY A 757 43.12 -6.17 -16.08
CA GLY A 757 42.22 -7.18 -16.62
C GLY A 757 42.39 -8.55 -15.97
N THR A 758 41.68 -9.56 -16.50
CA THR A 758 41.84 -10.97 -16.13
C THR A 758 42.71 -11.66 -17.17
N ASN A 759 43.74 -12.40 -16.74
CA ASN A 759 44.61 -13.22 -17.62
C ASN A 759 45.11 -12.52 -18.90
N THR A 760 45.28 -11.21 -18.84
CA THR A 760 45.48 -10.39 -20.04
C THR A 760 46.93 -10.41 -20.52
N THR A 761 47.12 -10.34 -21.84
CA THR A 761 48.42 -10.10 -22.49
C THR A 761 48.36 -8.84 -23.34
N LEU A 762 49.39 -7.99 -23.23
CA LEU A 762 49.53 -6.79 -24.06
C LEU A 762 50.43 -7.05 -25.28
N THR A 763 50.00 -6.59 -26.45
CA THR A 763 50.79 -6.57 -27.68
C THR A 763 50.72 -5.19 -28.33
N VAL A 764 51.88 -4.58 -28.57
CA VAL A 764 52.00 -3.29 -29.27
C VAL A 764 52.11 -3.54 -30.76
N TYR A 765 51.16 -3.02 -31.53
CA TYR A 765 51.13 -3.09 -32.99
C TYR A 765 51.49 -1.74 -33.60
N TYR A 766 52.32 -1.73 -34.63
CA TYR A 766 52.72 -0.51 -35.29
C TYR A 766 53.05 -0.68 -36.78
N GLY A 767 52.90 0.41 -37.54
CA GLY A 767 53.11 0.42 -38.99
C GLY A 767 52.85 1.79 -39.60
N GLN A 768 53.17 1.95 -40.89
CA GLN A 768 53.00 3.22 -41.63
C GLN A 768 51.53 3.59 -41.89
N THR A 769 50.63 2.62 -41.73
CA THR A 769 49.18 2.79 -41.87
C THR A 769 48.54 2.28 -40.58
N ASP A 770 47.60 3.05 -40.02
CA ASP A 770 46.75 2.56 -38.93
C ASP A 770 45.80 1.47 -39.47
N MET A 771 46.03 0.23 -39.06
CA MET A 771 45.22 -0.92 -39.49
C MET A 771 44.00 -1.15 -38.59
N GLY A 772 43.74 -0.23 -37.65
CA GLY A 772 42.64 -0.35 -36.71
C GLY A 772 42.79 -1.58 -35.81
N ASN A 773 41.65 -2.19 -35.48
CA ASN A 773 41.56 -3.33 -34.57
C ASN A 773 41.73 -4.68 -35.30
N ASN A 774 42.67 -4.76 -36.26
CA ASN A 774 42.94 -5.99 -37.02
C ASN A 774 44.42 -6.38 -36.92
N SER A 775 44.73 -7.24 -35.95
CA SER A 775 46.08 -7.73 -35.65
C SER A 775 46.82 -8.36 -36.83
N GLN A 776 46.11 -8.92 -37.82
CA GLN A 776 46.71 -9.60 -38.98
C GLN A 776 47.26 -8.65 -40.05
N LEU A 777 46.81 -7.39 -40.06
CA LEU A 777 47.19 -6.41 -41.09
C LEU A 777 48.37 -5.52 -40.68
N TRP A 778 48.69 -5.48 -39.40
CA TRP A 778 49.80 -4.67 -38.88
C TRP A 778 51.16 -5.22 -39.36
N SER A 779 52.05 -4.32 -39.80
CA SER A 779 53.36 -4.70 -40.35
C SER A 779 54.35 -5.18 -39.29
N TYR A 780 54.21 -4.69 -38.06
CA TYR A 780 55.08 -5.02 -36.93
C TYR A 780 54.28 -5.15 -35.64
N SER A 781 54.77 -6.01 -34.74
CA SER A 781 54.24 -6.14 -33.38
C SER A 781 55.34 -6.48 -32.37
N VAL A 782 55.12 -6.12 -31.11
CA VAL A 782 55.99 -6.43 -29.96
C VAL A 782 55.11 -6.89 -28.81
N SER A 783 55.39 -8.05 -28.23
CA SER A 783 54.70 -8.50 -27.01
C SER A 783 55.22 -7.71 -25.80
N ALA A 784 54.30 -7.10 -25.06
CA ALA A 784 54.58 -6.37 -23.82
C ALA A 784 54.31 -7.21 -22.55
N GLY A 785 53.84 -8.46 -22.72
CA GLY A 785 53.60 -9.40 -21.61
C GLY A 785 52.33 -9.12 -20.82
N THR A 786 52.25 -9.70 -19.62
CA THR A 786 51.11 -9.52 -18.70
C THR A 786 51.16 -8.11 -18.08
N PRO A 787 50.09 -7.31 -18.20
CA PRO A 787 50.05 -5.97 -17.62
C PRO A 787 50.04 -6.02 -16.09
N GLN A 788 50.59 -4.99 -15.46
CA GLN A 788 50.52 -4.74 -14.01
C GLN A 788 50.13 -3.28 -13.83
N VAL A 789 49.30 -2.97 -12.82
CA VAL A 789 48.82 -1.60 -12.57
C VAL A 789 49.99 -0.63 -12.44
N GLY A 790 49.91 0.51 -13.11
CA GLY A 790 50.94 1.53 -13.19
C GLY A 790 51.64 1.62 -14.56
N PRO A 791 52.83 2.25 -14.63
CA PRO A 791 53.45 2.60 -15.91
C PRO A 791 53.97 1.36 -16.66
N GLY A 792 53.64 1.27 -17.95
CA GLY A 792 54.13 0.27 -18.89
C GLY A 792 54.91 0.90 -20.05
N SER A 793 55.83 0.12 -20.64
CA SER A 793 56.56 0.55 -21.83
C SER A 793 56.98 -0.61 -22.72
N ALA A 794 57.06 -0.38 -24.02
CA ALA A 794 57.65 -1.31 -24.99
C ALA A 794 58.40 -0.54 -26.09
N GLY A 795 59.61 -0.99 -26.39
CA GLY A 795 60.42 -0.42 -27.48
C GLY A 795 59.92 -0.88 -28.85
N ILE A 796 59.80 0.07 -29.78
CA ILE A 796 59.50 -0.17 -31.20
C ILE A 796 60.66 0.34 -32.08
N SER A 797 60.78 -0.21 -33.30
CA SER A 797 61.86 0.12 -34.23
C SER A 797 61.31 0.56 -35.59
N PHE A 798 61.91 1.59 -36.19
CA PHE A 798 61.49 2.13 -37.48
C PHE A 798 62.34 1.59 -38.63
N ALA A 799 61.71 1.39 -39.80
CA ALA A 799 62.39 0.96 -41.02
C ALA A 799 62.80 2.15 -41.91
N ASP A 800 62.16 3.30 -41.74
CA ASP A 800 62.41 4.56 -42.46
C ASP A 800 62.00 5.77 -41.60
N ASP A 801 62.05 6.98 -42.17
CA ASP A 801 61.76 8.26 -41.52
C ASP A 801 60.28 8.70 -41.62
N THR A 802 59.38 7.80 -42.06
CA THR A 802 57.95 8.11 -42.18
C THR A 802 57.22 8.00 -40.84
N THR A 803 56.03 8.60 -40.72
CA THR A 803 55.20 8.49 -39.51
C THR A 803 54.65 7.07 -39.35
N TYR A 804 54.83 6.50 -38.17
CA TYR A 804 54.23 5.23 -37.75
C TYR A 804 53.02 5.48 -36.85
N TYR A 805 51.95 4.72 -37.07
CA TYR A 805 50.82 4.62 -36.15
C TYR A 805 51.05 3.44 -35.21
N VAL A 806 50.64 3.60 -33.96
CA VAL A 806 50.80 2.60 -32.90
C VAL A 806 49.46 2.39 -32.21
N ARG A 807 49.10 1.13 -31.98
CA ARG A 807 48.01 0.72 -31.09
C ARG A 807 48.50 -0.36 -30.12
N ILE A 808 47.88 -0.44 -28.95
CA ILE A 808 48.10 -1.54 -28.02
C ILE A 808 46.85 -2.41 -28.02
N MET A 809 47.02 -3.71 -28.21
CA MET A 809 45.97 -4.70 -28.02
C MET A 809 46.17 -5.36 -26.66
N ALA A 810 45.14 -5.34 -25.83
CA ALA A 810 45.01 -6.19 -24.66
C ALA A 810 44.11 -7.36 -25.03
N SER A 811 44.56 -8.59 -24.81
CA SER A 811 43.79 -9.80 -25.13
C SER A 811 43.73 -10.76 -23.95
N ASN A 812 42.56 -11.35 -23.70
CA ASN A 812 42.30 -12.40 -22.72
C ASN A 812 41.53 -13.56 -23.39
N GLU A 813 41.02 -14.51 -22.60
CA GLU A 813 40.21 -15.64 -23.09
C GLU A 813 38.86 -15.25 -23.74
N GLU A 814 38.27 -14.12 -23.37
CA GLU A 814 36.93 -13.70 -23.81
C GLU A 814 36.98 -12.69 -24.98
N GLY A 815 38.08 -11.95 -25.18
CA GLY A 815 38.16 -10.95 -26.24
C GLY A 815 39.44 -10.13 -26.33
N GLU A 816 39.36 -9.07 -27.14
CA GLU A 816 40.46 -8.12 -27.40
C GLU A 816 39.97 -6.68 -27.25
N ALA A 817 40.70 -5.87 -26.46
CA ALA A 817 40.52 -4.43 -26.33
C ALA A 817 41.70 -3.69 -26.98
N TRP A 818 41.41 -2.61 -27.72
CA TRP A 818 42.41 -1.87 -28.49
C TRP A 818 42.52 -0.41 -28.05
N PHE A 819 43.74 0.07 -27.84
CA PHE A 819 44.06 1.42 -27.34
C PHE A 819 44.87 2.20 -28.37
N GLY A 820 44.55 3.49 -28.51
CA GLY A 820 45.15 4.40 -29.50
C GLY A 820 44.16 4.77 -30.61
N PRO A 821 44.65 5.19 -31.79
CA PRO A 821 46.05 5.19 -32.21
C PRO A 821 46.82 6.38 -31.63
N ILE A 822 48.14 6.22 -31.47
CA ILE A 822 49.08 7.35 -31.41
C ILE A 822 49.94 7.35 -32.68
N SER A 823 50.46 8.51 -33.07
CA SER A 823 51.39 8.64 -34.18
C SER A 823 52.77 9.02 -33.68
N VAL A 824 53.80 8.38 -34.23
CA VAL A 824 55.21 8.63 -33.88
C VAL A 824 55.99 8.86 -35.18
N THR A 825 56.63 10.02 -35.30
CA THR A 825 57.52 10.33 -36.43
C THR A 825 58.97 10.22 -35.97
N PRO A 826 59.82 9.41 -36.63
CA PRO A 826 61.24 9.32 -36.32
C PRO A 826 61.93 10.68 -36.38
N ASN A 827 62.85 10.93 -35.45
CA ASN A 827 63.56 12.21 -35.32
C ASN A 827 64.73 12.38 -36.29
#